data_AF-A0AAP0DD22-F1
#
_entry.id   AF-A0AAP0DD22-F1
#
_cell.length_a   1.000
_cell.length_b   1.000
_cell.length_c   1.000
_cell.angle_alpha   90.00
_cell.angle_beta   90.00
_cell.angle_gamma   90.00
#
_symmetry.space_group_name_H-M   'P 1'
#
loop_
_entity.id
_entity.type
_entity.pdbx_description
1 polymer ?
#
loop_
_entity_poly.entity_id
_entity_poly.type
_entity_poly.pdbx_seq_one_letter_code
_entity_poly.pdbx_strand_id
1 'polypeptide(L)'
;MLSKLLRFSKRQLHTIIVSREIIKPSSPTLSHFKTYNLSLLDQISLNSHTPVVAFYPNLDQTSHDKTKTLELKNSLAKTLTQYYPFAGRVAKTDPTYVDCNDEGVTFIEATNDISLSDFLQRSKHEDLDPLFPDDLIWFDPHIRGDTEGVTCPLAVQVTRFACGGVALASTLSHKVGDGRTILNFINHWAAVTTKKDINPQLQLLVKKMLSKLLRFSRRQLHTIVSREIIKPSSPTPSQLKTYNLSLLDQISINAHQPLIAFYPNLDQTSHDNTKTLELKNSLAKTLTQYYPFAGRVAKTDPTYVDCNDEGVTFIEATNDISLSDFLQRSEHEDLDPLFPDGLIWFDPYIRGDTEGVTCPLAVQVTRFACGGVAVASTLFHKVGDGRTTFNFVNHWAEVTAKKDINPHFLHYPTRSTNLPSVHSARSRVGCVTRSFLFPNRKLNELRAKVTAMTVESGQPVMDPTRVEALSWLLHSRAMAAATKKSSGTFKGSDMVFPVDIRGMLVEKLAPTSIGNLFLAIECRVTSESGLEPHITIGEMRKMKAAFRSIPNLEGVMDIFGQMSLETALEALKRRDESYIYSSMCWFPTYDIDFGWGKPVKVTVGGTMKNATGLMAARGGDGIEATMCLEKEEMKILQNDPELLAFC
;
A
#
# COMPACT_ATOMS: atom_id res chain seq x y z
N MET A 1 47.84 12.39 23.24
CA MET A 1 47.35 11.45 24.27
C MET A 1 46.28 12.05 25.20
N LEU A 2 45.46 13.01 24.75
CA LEU A 2 44.35 13.57 25.55
C LEU A 2 43.20 14.17 24.70
N SER A 3 43.07 13.76 23.44
CA SER A 3 41.96 14.16 22.54
C SER A 3 41.17 12.98 21.97
N LYS A 4 41.41 11.76 22.47
CA LYS A 4 40.65 10.53 22.13
C LYS A 4 39.61 10.14 23.19
N LEU A 5 39.29 11.01 24.16
CA LEU A 5 38.42 10.68 25.30
C LEU A 5 37.07 11.39 25.37
N LEU A 6 36.71 12.26 24.42
CA LEU A 6 35.42 12.95 24.45
C LEU A 6 34.86 13.12 23.03
N ARG A 7 34.10 12.10 22.58
CA ARG A 7 33.00 12.13 21.60
C ARG A 7 32.86 10.75 20.97
N PHE A 8 32.08 9.89 21.62
CA PHE A 8 31.18 8.88 21.06
C PHE A 8 30.58 8.16 22.27
N SER A 9 29.55 8.75 22.87
CA SER A 9 28.60 7.98 23.67
C SER A 9 27.97 6.97 22.70
N LYS A 10 28.48 5.73 22.72
CA LYS A 10 27.95 4.61 21.97
C LYS A 10 26.48 4.45 22.35
N ARG A 11 25.58 4.63 21.39
CA ARG A 11 24.27 3.99 21.40
C ARG A 11 24.52 2.48 21.40
N GLN A 12 24.45 1.84 22.56
CA GLN A 12 24.43 0.40 22.65
C GLN A 12 23.19 0.03 23.46
N LEU A 13 22.10 -0.28 22.75
CA LEU A 13 20.98 -1.04 23.28
C LEU A 13 21.42 -2.51 23.26
N HIS A 14 22.26 -2.91 24.22
CA HIS A 14 23.02 -4.14 24.12
C HIS A 14 22.21 -5.34 24.63
N THR A 15 21.77 -6.19 23.71
CA THR A 15 21.24 -7.51 24.05
C THR A 15 22.39 -8.50 24.24
N ILE A 16 22.43 -9.16 25.40
CA ILE A 16 23.46 -10.13 25.79
C ILE A 16 22.82 -11.52 25.86
N ILE A 17 23.31 -12.46 25.07
CA ILE A 17 22.88 -13.86 25.12
C ILE A 17 23.39 -14.52 26.40
N VAL A 18 22.47 -15.12 27.13
CA VAL A 18 22.68 -15.82 28.41
C VAL A 18 22.83 -17.32 28.19
N SER A 19 21.99 -17.93 27.35
CA SER A 19 22.05 -19.36 27.04
C SER A 19 21.49 -19.67 25.65
N ARG A 20 21.90 -20.83 25.10
CA ARG A 20 21.35 -21.42 23.88
C ARG A 20 21.07 -22.89 24.15
N GLU A 21 19.85 -23.32 23.85
CA GLU A 21 19.39 -24.69 24.06
C GLU A 21 18.60 -25.19 22.85
N ILE A 22 18.57 -26.51 22.64
CA ILE A 22 17.73 -27.13 21.61
C ILE A 22 16.52 -27.77 22.28
N ILE A 23 15.33 -27.33 21.89
CA ILE A 23 14.06 -27.83 22.42
C ILE A 23 13.48 -28.83 21.42
N LYS A 24 13.46 -30.11 21.82
CA LYS A 24 12.90 -31.20 21.03
C LYS A 24 11.39 -31.35 21.26
N PRO A 25 10.64 -31.91 20.30
CA PRO A 25 9.23 -32.28 20.49
C PRO A 25 9.04 -33.18 21.71
N SER A 26 7.93 -33.04 22.42
CA SER A 26 7.62 -33.82 23.62
C SER A 26 7.32 -35.29 23.34
N SER A 27 7.05 -35.63 22.08
CA SER A 27 6.83 -36.99 21.58
C SER A 27 7.42 -37.11 20.18
N PRO A 28 7.93 -38.29 19.80
CA PRO A 28 8.54 -38.50 18.50
C PRO A 28 7.51 -38.33 17.36
N THR A 29 7.97 -37.81 16.23
CA THR A 29 7.17 -37.75 14.99
C THR A 29 6.86 -39.18 14.52
N LEU A 30 5.59 -39.45 14.16
CA LEU A 30 5.14 -40.75 13.68
C LEU A 30 5.90 -41.16 12.41
N SER A 31 6.09 -42.46 12.21
CA SER A 31 6.90 -43.00 11.09
C SER A 31 6.44 -42.55 9.71
N HIS A 32 5.13 -42.35 9.50
CA HIS A 32 4.57 -41.86 8.24
C HIS A 32 4.62 -40.33 8.05
N PHE A 33 5.11 -39.59 9.06
CA PHE A 33 5.30 -38.13 9.02
C PHE A 33 6.78 -37.71 9.02
N LYS A 34 7.71 -38.65 8.80
CA LYS A 34 9.15 -38.39 8.79
C LYS A 34 9.61 -37.48 7.65
N THR A 35 8.79 -37.28 6.63
CA THR A 35 9.06 -36.37 5.51
C THR A 35 7.86 -35.47 5.30
N TYR A 36 8.09 -34.16 5.27
CA TYR A 36 7.08 -33.16 4.91
C TYR A 36 7.47 -32.53 3.56
N ASN A 37 6.79 -32.93 2.49
CA ASN A 37 7.10 -32.44 1.15
C ASN A 37 6.69 -30.98 0.99
N LEU A 38 7.62 -30.15 0.52
CA LEU A 38 7.37 -28.75 0.22
C LEU A 38 6.68 -28.64 -1.15
N SER A 39 5.65 -27.79 -1.24
CA SER A 39 4.95 -27.56 -2.50
C SER A 39 5.84 -26.83 -3.50
N LEU A 40 5.42 -26.77 -4.77
CA LEU A 40 6.13 -25.96 -5.76
C LEU A 40 6.26 -24.50 -5.33
N LEU A 41 5.22 -23.94 -4.67
CA LEU A 41 5.24 -22.56 -4.16
C LEU A 41 6.29 -22.38 -3.05
N ASP A 42 6.41 -23.37 -2.16
CA ASP A 42 7.42 -23.38 -1.11
C ASP A 42 8.84 -23.48 -1.70
N GLN A 43 9.02 -24.34 -2.71
CA GLN A 43 10.30 -24.54 -3.40
C GLN A 43 10.80 -23.30 -4.13
N ILE A 44 9.91 -22.48 -4.71
CA ILE A 44 10.28 -21.22 -5.38
C ILE A 44 10.32 -20.00 -4.44
N SER A 45 9.85 -20.12 -3.20
CA SER A 45 9.89 -19.03 -2.21
C SER A 45 11.33 -18.61 -1.87
N LEU A 46 11.53 -17.38 -1.42
CA LEU A 46 12.86 -16.90 -1.01
C LEU A 46 13.38 -17.73 0.17
N ASN A 47 14.66 -18.10 0.13
CA ASN A 47 15.32 -18.81 1.23
C ASN A 47 15.63 -17.82 2.38
N SER A 48 14.58 -17.45 3.10
CA SER A 48 14.58 -16.45 4.16
C SER A 48 13.70 -16.91 5.32
N HIS A 49 13.89 -16.31 6.50
CA HIS A 49 13.01 -16.53 7.64
C HIS A 49 12.15 -15.30 7.89
N THR A 50 10.89 -15.54 8.26
CA THR A 50 9.93 -14.52 8.67
C THR A 50 10.12 -14.22 10.16
N PRO A 51 10.59 -13.01 10.54
CA PRO A 51 10.77 -12.64 11.94
C PRO A 51 9.49 -12.09 12.56
N VAL A 52 9.18 -12.51 13.79
CA VAL A 52 8.10 -11.95 14.63
C VAL A 52 8.62 -11.73 16.05
N VAL A 53 8.40 -10.54 16.62
CA VAL A 53 8.72 -10.24 18.02
C VAL A 53 7.48 -9.71 18.75
N ALA A 54 7.23 -10.25 19.95
CA ALA A 54 6.16 -9.83 20.85
C ALA A 54 6.75 -9.30 22.16
N PHE A 55 6.26 -8.15 22.63
CA PHE A 55 6.72 -7.51 23.87
C PHE A 55 5.68 -7.65 24.98
N TYR A 56 6.12 -8.06 26.16
CA TYR A 56 5.30 -8.29 27.34
C TYR A 56 5.81 -7.43 28.51
N PRO A 57 5.01 -6.49 29.02
CA PRO A 57 5.37 -5.72 30.21
C PRO A 57 5.37 -6.62 31.45
N ASN A 58 6.17 -6.26 32.45
CA ASN A 58 6.14 -6.93 33.74
C ASN A 58 4.94 -6.43 34.56
N LEU A 59 3.85 -7.19 34.58
CA LEU A 59 2.62 -6.84 35.30
C LEU A 59 2.58 -7.35 36.75
N ASP A 60 3.40 -8.36 37.09
CA ASP A 60 3.43 -8.99 38.41
C ASP A 60 4.86 -8.96 38.99
N GLN A 61 5.09 -8.14 40.02
CA GLN A 61 6.40 -8.01 40.68
C GLN A 61 6.83 -9.24 41.51
N THR A 62 6.02 -10.32 41.54
CA THR A 62 6.17 -11.44 42.50
C THR A 62 6.57 -12.78 41.89
N SER A 63 6.73 -12.91 40.56
CA SER A 63 7.02 -14.21 39.93
C SER A 63 8.52 -14.49 39.75
N HIS A 64 8.99 -15.68 40.13
CA HIS A 64 10.37 -16.12 39.87
C HIS A 64 10.64 -16.36 38.37
N ASP A 65 11.59 -15.61 37.80
CA ASP A 65 11.89 -15.60 36.35
C ASP A 65 12.28 -16.95 35.75
N LYS A 66 13.02 -17.77 36.51
CA LYS A 66 13.48 -19.10 36.06
C LYS A 66 12.31 -20.06 35.81
N THR A 67 11.23 -19.93 36.56
CA THR A 67 10.03 -20.78 36.42
C THR A 67 9.31 -20.49 35.10
N LYS A 68 9.19 -19.22 34.71
CA LYS A 68 8.53 -18.81 33.45
C LYS A 68 9.30 -19.27 32.20
N THR A 69 10.63 -19.18 32.21
CA THR A 69 11.45 -19.73 31.10
C THR A 69 11.22 -21.24 30.96
N LEU A 70 11.24 -21.98 32.06
CA LEU A 70 11.06 -23.43 32.05
C LEU A 70 9.66 -23.82 31.52
N GLU A 71 8.64 -23.06 31.89
CA GLU A 71 7.28 -23.22 31.34
C GLU A 71 7.22 -22.98 29.82
N LEU A 72 7.90 -21.94 29.32
CA LEU A 72 8.01 -21.67 27.89
C LEU A 72 8.71 -22.81 27.15
N LYS A 73 9.82 -23.33 27.67
CA LYS A 73 10.53 -24.48 27.06
C LYS A 73 9.67 -25.74 27.03
N ASN A 74 9.00 -26.06 28.14
CA ASN A 74 8.16 -27.25 28.24
C ASN A 74 6.91 -27.18 27.34
N SER A 75 6.27 -26.00 27.26
CA SER A 75 5.13 -25.77 26.37
C SER A 75 5.55 -25.74 24.91
N LEU A 76 6.76 -25.25 24.59
CA LEU A 76 7.31 -25.27 23.25
C LEU A 76 7.50 -26.71 22.79
N ALA A 77 8.13 -27.56 23.61
CA ALA A 77 8.27 -28.99 23.33
C ALA A 77 6.93 -29.68 23.02
N LYS A 78 5.87 -29.37 23.79
CA LYS A 78 4.51 -29.90 23.54
C LYS A 78 3.88 -29.36 22.25
N THR A 79 4.12 -28.10 21.94
CA THR A 79 3.60 -27.45 20.73
C THR A 79 4.28 -28.04 19.48
N LEU A 80 5.59 -28.29 19.54
CA LEU A 80 6.36 -28.89 18.46
C LEU A 80 5.92 -30.31 18.12
N THR A 81 5.31 -31.06 19.04
CA THR A 81 4.66 -32.35 18.70
C THR A 81 3.57 -32.18 17.63
N GLN A 82 2.80 -31.09 17.67
CA GLN A 82 1.72 -30.83 16.71
C GLN A 82 2.23 -30.11 15.46
N TYR A 83 3.25 -29.27 15.63
CA TYR A 83 3.96 -28.58 14.55
C TYR A 83 5.27 -29.28 14.23
N TYR A 84 5.20 -30.60 14.02
CA TYR A 84 6.37 -31.46 13.88
C TYR A 84 7.37 -31.04 12.77
N PRO A 85 6.97 -30.44 11.63
CA PRO A 85 7.95 -29.99 10.64
C PRO A 85 8.86 -28.89 11.20
N PHE A 86 8.43 -28.11 12.20
CA PHE A 86 9.21 -26.98 12.71
C PHE A 86 10.45 -27.43 13.49
N ALA A 87 10.43 -28.66 14.01
CA ALA A 87 11.57 -29.28 14.71
C ALA A 87 12.48 -30.09 13.76
N GLY A 88 12.22 -30.06 12.45
CA GLY A 88 12.98 -30.81 11.44
C GLY A 88 14.15 -30.03 10.85
N ARG A 89 14.61 -30.47 9.68
CA ARG A 89 15.73 -29.91 8.91
C ARG A 89 15.38 -29.74 7.44
N VAL A 90 15.76 -28.59 6.87
CA VAL A 90 15.56 -28.29 5.44
C VAL A 90 16.91 -28.12 4.77
N ALA A 91 17.14 -28.79 3.64
CA ALA A 91 18.37 -28.64 2.88
C ALA A 91 18.53 -27.19 2.36
N LYS A 92 19.72 -26.60 2.49
CA LYS A 92 19.97 -25.21 2.05
C LYS A 92 19.99 -25.05 0.53
N THR A 93 20.41 -26.07 -0.21
CA THR A 93 20.67 -26.03 -1.66
C THR A 93 19.54 -26.59 -2.52
N ASP A 94 18.75 -27.53 -1.98
CA ASP A 94 17.59 -28.12 -2.66
C ASP A 94 16.44 -28.39 -1.67
N PRO A 95 15.73 -27.33 -1.20
CA PRO A 95 14.68 -27.45 -0.20
C PRO A 95 13.38 -27.99 -0.82
N THR A 96 13.33 -29.29 -1.11
CA THR A 96 12.15 -29.98 -1.67
C THR A 96 11.27 -30.61 -0.59
N TYR A 97 11.81 -30.86 0.60
CA TYR A 97 11.09 -31.37 1.75
C TYR A 97 11.75 -30.93 3.07
N VAL A 98 11.01 -31.06 4.17
CA VAL A 98 11.53 -31.02 5.54
C VAL A 98 11.76 -32.45 6.02
N ASP A 99 12.97 -32.76 6.46
CA ASP A 99 13.27 -33.97 7.22
C ASP A 99 12.77 -33.80 8.66
N CYS A 100 11.66 -34.44 9.00
CA CYS A 100 11.01 -34.35 10.30
C CYS A 100 11.69 -35.28 11.32
N ASN A 101 12.97 -35.02 11.58
CA ASN A 101 13.88 -35.85 12.36
C ASN A 101 13.87 -35.59 13.87
N ASP A 102 12.97 -34.74 14.35
CA ASP A 102 12.82 -34.39 15.77
C ASP A 102 14.10 -33.78 16.41
N GLU A 103 15.02 -33.24 15.61
CA GLU A 103 16.26 -32.65 16.14
C GLU A 103 15.99 -31.39 17.00
N GLY A 104 14.83 -30.75 16.83
CA GLY A 104 14.36 -29.67 17.69
C GLY A 104 14.69 -28.27 17.18
N VAL A 105 14.34 -27.29 18.02
CA VAL A 105 14.34 -25.85 17.74
C VAL A 105 15.33 -25.14 18.63
N THR A 106 16.10 -24.20 18.07
CA THR A 106 17.00 -23.34 18.86
C THR A 106 16.20 -22.37 19.71
N PHE A 107 16.46 -22.38 21.02
CA PHE A 107 15.88 -21.50 22.02
C PHE A 107 17.00 -20.71 22.71
N ILE A 108 16.99 -19.39 22.52
CA ILE A 108 18.00 -18.48 23.05
C ILE A 108 17.40 -17.70 24.21
N GLU A 109 18.10 -17.63 25.33
CA GLU A 109 17.79 -16.67 26.39
C GLU A 109 18.78 -15.52 26.32
N ALA A 110 18.29 -14.30 26.40
CA ALA A 110 19.07 -13.09 26.37
C ALA A 110 18.57 -12.08 27.41
N THR A 111 19.40 -11.08 27.69
CA THR A 111 19.08 -9.96 28.59
C THR A 111 19.39 -8.65 27.91
N ASN A 112 18.69 -7.60 28.30
CA ASN A 112 18.90 -6.23 27.86
C ASN A 112 18.90 -5.32 29.09
N ASP A 113 19.87 -4.42 29.14
CA ASP A 113 20.22 -3.64 30.33
C ASP A 113 19.32 -2.43 30.59
N ILE A 114 18.41 -2.11 29.66
CA ILE A 114 17.44 -1.02 29.82
C ILE A 114 16.03 -1.53 30.11
N SER A 115 15.13 -0.63 30.53
CA SER A 115 13.71 -0.98 30.69
C SER A 115 13.04 -1.20 29.33
N LEU A 116 12.04 -2.10 29.27
CA LEU A 116 11.26 -2.33 28.06
C LEU A 116 10.59 -1.05 27.55
N SER A 117 10.10 -0.19 28.46
CA SER A 117 9.50 1.10 28.10
C SER A 117 10.51 2.03 27.45
N ASP A 118 11.74 2.12 28.00
CA ASP A 118 12.80 2.93 27.41
C ASP A 118 13.24 2.35 26.06
N PHE A 119 13.27 1.02 25.93
CA PHE A 119 13.61 0.36 24.68
C PHE A 119 12.60 0.73 23.60
N LEU A 120 11.30 0.54 23.85
CA LEU A 120 10.26 0.84 22.88
C LEU A 120 10.17 2.33 22.50
N GLN A 121 10.51 3.24 23.42
CA GLN A 121 10.52 4.67 23.13
C GLN A 121 11.74 5.12 22.31
N ARG A 122 12.89 4.47 22.51
CA ARG A 122 14.18 4.90 21.95
C ARG A 122 14.64 4.08 20.75
N SER A 123 14.12 2.87 20.58
CA SER A 123 14.53 1.93 19.54
C SER A 123 14.13 2.42 18.15
N LYS A 124 15.05 2.28 17.20
CA LYS A 124 14.80 2.27 15.77
C LYS A 124 14.69 0.83 15.28
N HIS A 125 14.34 0.65 14.01
CA HIS A 125 14.21 -0.67 13.41
C HIS A 125 15.49 -1.52 13.53
N GLU A 126 16.67 -0.92 13.32
CA GLU A 126 17.99 -1.56 13.46
C GLU A 126 18.29 -2.06 14.88
N ASP A 127 17.65 -1.47 15.89
CA ASP A 127 17.83 -1.86 17.29
C ASP A 127 17.02 -3.12 17.66
N LEU A 128 16.16 -3.61 16.75
CA LEU A 128 15.38 -4.83 16.95
C LEU A 128 16.16 -6.10 16.56
N ASP A 129 17.12 -6.00 15.65
CA ASP A 129 17.87 -7.16 15.13
C ASP A 129 18.49 -8.01 16.25
N PRO A 130 19.11 -7.43 17.31
CA PRO A 130 19.68 -8.21 18.41
C PRO A 130 18.65 -8.95 19.28
N LEU A 131 17.35 -8.69 19.11
CA LEU A 131 16.29 -9.42 19.85
C LEU A 131 15.94 -10.76 19.23
N PHE A 132 16.37 -11.00 17.99
CA PHE A 132 16.10 -12.22 17.26
C PHE A 132 17.32 -13.14 17.29
N PRO A 133 17.14 -14.46 17.04
CA PRO A 133 18.25 -15.40 16.97
C PRO A 133 19.26 -15.04 15.85
N ASP A 134 20.52 -14.79 16.24
CA ASP A 134 21.61 -14.24 15.39
C ASP A 134 21.87 -14.94 14.04
N ASP A 135 21.37 -16.16 13.83
CA ASP A 135 21.73 -17.02 12.70
C ASP A 135 20.72 -17.03 11.54
N LEU A 136 19.56 -16.37 11.66
CA LEU A 136 18.44 -16.62 10.72
C LEU A 136 17.78 -15.37 10.11
N ILE A 137 18.18 -14.17 10.49
CA ILE A 137 17.27 -13.02 10.33
C ILE A 137 17.39 -12.36 8.95
N TRP A 138 18.53 -12.43 8.25
CA TRP A 138 18.72 -11.58 7.06
C TRP A 138 19.58 -12.11 5.90
N PHE A 139 19.94 -13.40 5.84
CA PHE A 139 20.98 -13.81 4.90
C PHE A 139 20.60 -14.96 3.95
N ASP A 140 20.71 -14.65 2.65
CA ASP A 140 20.91 -15.64 1.60
C ASP A 140 22.18 -16.45 1.92
N PRO A 141 22.10 -17.79 2.06
CA PRO A 141 23.27 -18.63 2.31
C PRO A 141 24.39 -18.47 1.27
N HIS A 142 24.12 -17.91 0.09
CA HIS A 142 25.13 -17.65 -0.95
C HIS A 142 26.16 -16.56 -0.56
N ILE A 143 25.90 -15.74 0.46
CA ILE A 143 26.78 -14.61 0.85
C ILE A 143 27.92 -15.05 1.79
N ARG A 144 27.78 -16.16 2.54
CA ARG A 144 28.81 -16.63 3.49
C ARG A 144 29.67 -17.79 2.98
N GLY A 145 29.48 -18.26 1.76
CA GLY A 145 30.24 -19.38 1.20
C GLY A 145 30.02 -20.71 1.93
N ASP A 146 29.02 -20.81 2.80
CA ASP A 146 28.66 -22.02 3.52
C ASP A 146 27.48 -22.69 2.80
N THR A 147 27.82 -23.28 1.65
CA THR A 147 26.87 -23.83 0.67
C THR A 147 26.47 -25.28 0.96
N GLU A 148 26.95 -25.88 2.05
CA GLU A 148 26.59 -27.25 2.44
C GLU A 148 25.88 -27.25 3.81
N GLY A 149 24.82 -28.04 3.93
CA GLY A 149 24.14 -28.29 5.21
C GLY A 149 22.63 -28.07 5.20
N VAL A 150 22.05 -28.24 6.39
CA VAL A 150 20.62 -28.10 6.65
C VAL A 150 20.35 -26.86 7.52
N THR A 151 19.16 -26.26 7.40
CA THR A 151 18.68 -25.17 8.25
C THR A 151 17.53 -25.64 9.15
N CYS A 152 17.42 -25.03 10.33
CA CYS A 152 16.29 -25.24 11.22
C CYS A 152 15.11 -24.35 10.76
N PRO A 153 13.90 -24.90 10.58
CA PRO A 153 12.75 -24.10 10.18
C PRO A 153 12.39 -23.02 11.18
N LEU A 154 12.47 -23.30 12.49
CA LEU A 154 12.06 -22.37 13.54
C LEU A 154 13.23 -22.07 14.48
N ALA A 155 13.35 -20.82 14.92
CA ALA A 155 14.12 -20.47 16.11
C ALA A 155 13.35 -19.48 16.98
N VAL A 156 13.72 -19.43 18.26
CA VAL A 156 13.07 -18.61 19.28
C VAL A 156 14.13 -17.94 20.15
N GLN A 157 13.93 -16.67 20.47
CA GLN A 157 14.72 -15.94 21.46
C GLN A 157 13.82 -15.26 22.48
N VAL A 158 14.17 -15.38 23.76
CA VAL A 158 13.53 -14.68 24.87
C VAL A 158 14.53 -13.68 25.43
N THR A 159 14.29 -12.39 25.23
CA THR A 159 15.12 -11.31 25.76
C THR A 159 14.43 -10.66 26.95
N ARG A 160 15.10 -10.60 28.10
CA ARG A 160 14.58 -9.99 29.33
C ARG A 160 15.18 -8.61 29.57
N PHE A 161 14.33 -7.62 29.82
CA PHE A 161 14.71 -6.24 30.07
C PHE A 161 14.93 -5.98 31.57
N ALA A 162 15.68 -4.93 31.91
CA ALA A 162 15.99 -4.59 33.29
C ALA A 162 14.76 -4.35 34.19
N CYS A 163 13.63 -3.94 33.62
CA CYS A 163 12.36 -3.80 34.35
C CYS A 163 11.57 -5.11 34.52
N GLY A 164 12.13 -6.25 34.10
CA GLY A 164 11.45 -7.56 34.07
C GLY A 164 10.52 -7.75 32.86
N GLY A 165 10.40 -6.77 31.96
CA GLY A 165 9.69 -6.94 30.70
C GLY A 165 10.38 -7.96 29.80
N VAL A 166 9.65 -8.55 28.86
CA VAL A 166 10.15 -9.63 27.99
C VAL A 166 9.86 -9.33 26.52
N ALA A 167 10.85 -9.52 25.65
CA ALA A 167 10.64 -9.71 24.22
C ALA A 167 10.74 -11.21 23.89
N LEU A 168 9.68 -11.75 23.29
CA LEU A 168 9.66 -13.10 22.72
C LEU A 168 9.73 -12.97 21.20
N ALA A 169 10.88 -13.30 20.64
CA ALA A 169 11.16 -13.28 19.22
C ALA A 169 11.15 -14.69 18.64
N SER A 170 10.69 -14.84 17.41
CA SER A 170 10.73 -16.09 16.67
C SER A 170 10.95 -15.85 15.18
N THR A 171 11.62 -16.78 14.52
CA THR A 171 11.90 -16.75 13.08
C THR A 171 11.47 -18.08 12.47
N LEU A 172 10.62 -18.05 11.44
CA LEU A 172 10.17 -19.25 10.71
C LEU A 172 10.64 -19.19 9.25
N SER A 173 11.25 -20.25 8.74
CA SER A 173 11.63 -20.35 7.32
C SER A 173 10.39 -20.18 6.44
N HIS A 174 10.46 -19.25 5.50
CA HIS A 174 9.39 -18.98 4.53
C HIS A 174 9.15 -20.16 3.57
N LYS A 175 10.07 -21.15 3.58
CA LYS A 175 9.89 -22.45 2.93
C LYS A 175 8.86 -23.34 3.63
N VAL A 176 8.63 -23.15 4.93
CA VAL A 176 7.80 -24.04 5.75
C VAL A 176 6.50 -23.35 6.21
N GLY A 177 6.47 -22.02 6.22
CA GLY A 177 5.24 -21.30 6.47
C GLY A 177 5.36 -19.79 6.28
N ASP A 178 4.21 -19.18 6.02
CA ASP A 178 4.07 -17.73 5.87
C ASP A 178 3.90 -17.01 7.23
N GLY A 179 3.73 -15.70 7.18
CA GLY A 179 3.44 -14.87 8.36
C GLY A 179 2.19 -15.32 9.13
N ARG A 180 1.18 -15.89 8.45
CA ARG A 180 -0.02 -16.41 9.12
C ARG A 180 0.30 -17.68 9.92
N THR A 181 1.15 -18.53 9.36
CA THR A 181 1.56 -19.80 9.94
C THR A 181 2.34 -19.60 11.23
N ILE A 182 3.35 -18.72 11.23
CA ILE A 182 4.13 -18.42 12.45
C ILE A 182 3.25 -17.80 13.56
N LEU A 183 2.28 -16.96 13.21
CA LEU A 183 1.36 -16.39 14.20
C LEU A 183 0.40 -17.43 14.78
N ASN A 184 -0.11 -18.35 13.96
CA ASN A 184 -0.93 -19.46 14.45
C ASN A 184 -0.14 -20.35 15.42
N PHE A 185 1.11 -20.65 15.08
CA PHE A 185 2.02 -21.38 15.96
C PHE A 185 2.24 -20.67 17.29
N ILE A 186 2.57 -19.36 17.28
CA ILE A 186 2.79 -18.58 18.50
C ILE A 186 1.52 -18.55 19.37
N ASN A 187 0.34 -18.38 18.76
CA ASN A 187 -0.93 -18.40 19.48
C ASN A 187 -1.22 -19.77 20.12
N HIS A 188 -0.96 -20.85 19.40
CA HIS A 188 -1.14 -22.20 19.92
C HIS A 188 -0.15 -22.48 21.05
N TRP A 189 1.10 -22.08 20.88
CA TRP A 189 2.12 -22.18 21.92
C TRP A 189 1.72 -21.41 23.19
N ALA A 190 1.19 -20.19 23.04
CA ALA A 190 0.67 -19.41 24.16
C ALA A 190 -0.51 -20.11 24.87
N ALA A 191 -1.43 -20.74 24.12
CA ALA A 191 -2.53 -21.51 24.70
C ALA A 191 -2.02 -22.72 25.50
N VAL A 192 -1.07 -23.48 24.94
CA VAL A 192 -0.41 -24.61 25.62
C VAL A 192 0.34 -24.14 26.88
N THR A 193 0.99 -22.97 26.83
CA THR A 193 1.69 -22.37 27.98
C THR A 193 0.72 -22.02 29.10
N THR A 194 -0.43 -21.43 28.77
CA THR A 194 -1.42 -20.94 29.75
C THR A 194 -2.39 -22.00 30.24
N LYS A 195 -2.30 -23.26 29.74
CA LYS A 195 -3.18 -24.40 30.08
C LYS A 195 -4.68 -24.10 29.91
N LYS A 196 -5.05 -23.17 29.03
CA LYS A 196 -6.45 -22.82 28.73
C LYS A 196 -6.89 -23.50 27.45
N ASP A 197 -8.00 -24.22 27.49
CA ASP A 197 -8.69 -24.65 26.27
C ASP A 197 -9.13 -23.43 25.46
N ILE A 198 -8.96 -23.52 24.15
CA ILE A 198 -9.20 -22.40 23.21
C ILE A 198 -10.70 -22.11 23.17
N ASN A 199 -11.13 -21.09 23.93
CA ASN A 199 -12.50 -20.57 23.83
C ASN A 199 -12.66 -19.79 22.50
N PRO A 200 -13.60 -20.17 21.61
CA PRO A 200 -13.86 -19.48 20.35
C PRO A 200 -14.18 -17.99 20.50
N GLN A 201 -14.73 -17.57 21.64
CA GLN A 201 -14.99 -16.16 21.93
C GLN A 201 -13.71 -15.35 22.19
N LEU A 202 -12.65 -15.99 22.70
CA LEU A 202 -11.34 -15.36 22.85
C LEU A 202 -10.65 -15.19 21.49
N GLN A 203 -10.83 -16.12 20.53
CA GLN A 203 -10.36 -15.92 19.16
C GLN A 203 -11.01 -14.70 18.50
N LEU A 204 -12.29 -14.42 18.79
CA LEU A 204 -13.00 -13.24 18.28
C LEU A 204 -12.53 -11.95 18.97
N LEU A 205 -12.31 -12.00 20.29
CA LEU A 205 -11.78 -10.88 21.07
C LEU A 205 -10.33 -10.54 20.67
N VAL A 206 -9.52 -11.57 20.42
CA VAL A 206 -8.12 -11.46 19.97
C VAL A 206 -8.04 -11.07 18.50
N LYS A 207 -8.94 -11.51 17.60
CA LYS A 207 -9.08 -10.92 16.25
C LYS A 207 -9.35 -9.42 16.31
N LYS A 208 -10.20 -8.97 17.25
CA LYS A 208 -10.47 -7.54 17.50
C LYS A 208 -9.28 -6.79 18.15
N MET A 209 -8.42 -7.46 18.92
CA MET A 209 -7.19 -6.88 19.47
C MET A 209 -6.03 -6.89 18.47
N LEU A 210 -5.89 -7.90 17.62
CA LEU A 210 -4.86 -8.01 16.57
C LEU A 210 -5.06 -6.98 15.46
N SER A 211 -6.31 -6.67 15.10
CA SER A 211 -6.61 -5.55 14.21
C SER A 211 -6.26 -4.17 14.82
N LYS A 212 -6.10 -4.10 16.15
CA LYS A 212 -5.57 -2.94 16.87
C LYS A 212 -4.04 -2.99 17.00
N LEU A 213 -3.43 -4.15 17.28
CA LEU A 213 -1.98 -4.31 17.51
C LEU A 213 -1.11 -4.10 16.26
N LEU A 214 -1.58 -4.48 15.07
CA LEU A 214 -0.93 -4.09 13.80
C LEU A 214 -0.96 -2.57 13.53
N ARG A 215 -1.71 -1.80 14.33
CA ARG A 215 -1.74 -0.32 14.25
C ARG A 215 -0.73 0.34 15.19
N PHE A 216 -0.15 -0.37 16.17
CA PHE A 216 0.71 0.25 17.20
C PHE A 216 2.15 0.55 16.76
N SER A 217 2.60 0.03 15.61
CA SER A 217 3.90 0.40 15.03
C SER A 217 3.85 1.64 14.13
N ARG A 218 2.65 2.15 13.82
CA ARG A 218 2.45 3.49 13.25
C ARG A 218 1.91 4.37 14.37
N ARG A 219 2.41 5.61 14.52
CA ARG A 219 1.81 6.60 15.43
C ARG A 219 0.30 6.60 15.17
N GLN A 220 -0.50 6.17 16.14
CA GLN A 220 -1.95 6.18 15.97
C GLN A 220 -2.40 7.65 16.04
N LEU A 221 -2.38 8.33 14.90
CA LEU A 221 -2.73 9.75 14.77
C LEU A 221 -4.25 9.99 14.90
N HIS A 222 -5.09 8.94 14.87
CA HIS A 222 -6.54 9.09 14.97
C HIS A 222 -7.23 7.91 15.70
N THR A 223 -8.38 8.20 16.31
CA THR A 223 -9.23 7.25 17.03
C THR A 223 -10.53 7.03 16.26
N ILE A 224 -10.85 5.77 15.95
CA ILE A 224 -12.14 5.42 15.33
C ILE A 224 -13.25 5.52 16.37
N VAL A 225 -14.27 6.30 16.05
CA VAL A 225 -15.45 6.57 16.88
C VAL A 225 -16.59 5.60 16.54
N SER A 226 -16.93 5.47 15.26
CA SER A 226 -18.04 4.63 14.81
C SER A 226 -17.74 3.99 13.45
N ARG A 227 -18.51 2.95 13.14
CA ARG A 227 -18.52 2.27 11.85
C ARG A 227 -19.96 1.93 11.49
N GLU A 228 -20.39 2.34 10.31
CA GLU A 228 -21.74 2.13 9.80
C GLU A 228 -21.69 1.68 8.34
N ILE A 229 -22.77 1.02 7.90
CA ILE A 229 -22.98 0.66 6.51
C ILE A 229 -24.06 1.57 5.95
N ILE A 230 -23.69 2.39 4.97
CA ILE A 230 -24.60 3.33 4.31
C ILE A 230 -25.12 2.67 3.04
N LYS A 231 -26.43 2.42 3.02
CA LYS A 231 -27.14 1.86 1.86
C LYS A 231 -27.71 2.97 0.97
N PRO A 232 -27.99 2.68 -0.30
CA PRO A 232 -28.77 3.58 -1.14
C PRO A 232 -30.09 3.98 -0.47
N SER A 233 -30.49 5.24 -0.62
CA SER A 233 -31.74 5.78 -0.04
C SER A 233 -33.00 5.15 -0.62
N SER A 234 -32.90 4.67 -1.86
CA SER A 234 -33.92 3.89 -2.57
C SER A 234 -33.27 2.61 -3.11
N PRO A 235 -33.98 1.46 -3.08
CA PRO A 235 -33.46 0.20 -3.59
C PRO A 235 -33.07 0.29 -5.07
N THR A 236 -32.01 -0.41 -5.46
CA THR A 236 -31.62 -0.53 -6.87
C THR A 236 -32.71 -1.30 -7.63
N PRO A 237 -33.25 -0.74 -8.73
CA PRO A 237 -34.25 -1.42 -9.57
C PRO A 237 -33.77 -2.80 -10.06
N SER A 238 -34.68 -3.74 -10.26
CA SER A 238 -34.34 -5.13 -10.63
C SER A 238 -33.49 -5.21 -11.90
N GLN A 239 -33.76 -4.35 -12.89
CA GLN A 239 -33.00 -4.28 -14.15
C GLN A 239 -31.59 -3.70 -14.00
N LEU A 240 -31.26 -3.10 -12.85
CA LEU A 240 -29.95 -2.50 -12.53
C LEU A 240 -29.16 -3.33 -11.51
N LYS A 241 -29.61 -4.53 -11.16
CA LYS A 241 -28.93 -5.40 -10.18
C LYS A 241 -27.57 -5.93 -10.63
N THR A 242 -27.23 -5.79 -11.91
CA THR A 242 -25.93 -6.14 -12.45
C THR A 242 -25.36 -4.98 -13.23
N TYR A 243 -24.13 -4.56 -12.92
CA TYR A 243 -23.36 -3.62 -13.73
C TYR A 243 -22.16 -4.34 -14.33
N ASN A 244 -22.19 -4.58 -15.65
CA ASN A 244 -21.10 -5.26 -16.36
C ASN A 244 -19.86 -4.35 -16.43
N LEU A 245 -18.70 -4.91 -16.10
CA LEU A 245 -17.42 -4.23 -16.24
C LEU A 245 -16.94 -4.33 -17.70
N SER A 246 -16.48 -3.20 -18.25
CA SER A 246 -15.88 -3.16 -19.58
C SER A 246 -14.54 -3.91 -19.64
N LEU A 247 -14.00 -4.14 -20.84
CA LEU A 247 -12.66 -4.73 -20.97
C LEU A 247 -11.59 -3.85 -20.30
N LEU A 248 -11.72 -2.51 -20.38
CA LEU A 248 -10.82 -1.57 -19.71
C LEU A 248 -10.90 -1.68 -18.17
N ASP A 249 -12.10 -1.88 -17.64
CA ASP A 249 -12.32 -2.12 -16.21
C ASP A 249 -11.66 -3.42 -15.77
N GLN A 250 -11.85 -4.50 -16.54
CA GLN A 250 -11.31 -5.83 -16.25
C GLN A 250 -9.77 -5.86 -16.27
N ILE A 251 -9.11 -5.10 -17.16
CA ILE A 251 -7.64 -5.00 -17.23
C ILE A 251 -7.06 -3.88 -16.35
N SER A 252 -7.90 -3.12 -15.63
CA SER A 252 -7.42 -2.09 -14.71
C SER A 252 -6.80 -2.71 -13.46
N ILE A 253 -6.01 -1.91 -12.73
CA ILE A 253 -5.25 -2.37 -11.58
C ILE A 253 -6.19 -2.86 -10.47
N ASN A 254 -5.86 -3.98 -9.84
CA ASN A 254 -6.61 -4.53 -8.72
C ASN A 254 -6.26 -3.79 -7.42
N ALA A 255 -6.70 -2.55 -7.26
CA ALA A 255 -6.39 -1.75 -6.09
C ALA A 255 -7.46 -0.70 -5.75
N HIS A 256 -7.54 -0.27 -4.49
CA HIS A 256 -8.38 0.87 -4.09
C HIS A 256 -7.63 2.20 -4.24
N GLN A 257 -8.16 3.10 -5.05
CA GLN A 257 -7.58 4.43 -5.27
C GLN A 257 -8.01 5.41 -4.15
N PRO A 258 -7.07 6.05 -3.43
CA PRO A 258 -7.35 6.88 -2.27
C PRO A 258 -7.45 8.38 -2.64
N LEU A 259 -8.56 9.05 -2.27
CA LEU A 259 -8.75 10.50 -2.39
C LEU A 259 -9.14 11.09 -1.03
N ILE A 260 -8.52 12.21 -0.63
CA ILE A 260 -8.83 12.91 0.62
C ILE A 260 -8.92 14.42 0.42
N ALA A 261 -9.93 15.03 1.04
CA ALA A 261 -10.14 16.47 1.06
C ALA A 261 -10.20 16.97 2.52
N PHE A 262 -9.50 18.08 2.79
CA PHE A 262 -9.40 18.69 4.12
C PHE A 262 -10.18 20.01 4.17
N TYR A 263 -11.03 20.17 5.18
CA TYR A 263 -11.91 21.33 5.38
C TYR A 263 -11.59 22.00 6.71
N PRO A 264 -11.32 23.32 6.71
CA PRO A 264 -11.14 24.08 7.93
C PRO A 264 -12.50 24.26 8.62
N ASN A 265 -12.48 24.58 9.91
CA ASN A 265 -13.69 24.96 10.61
C ASN A 265 -14.03 26.43 10.31
N LEU A 266 -14.88 26.69 9.32
CA LEU A 266 -15.31 28.05 8.95
C LEU A 266 -16.53 28.52 9.77
N ASP A 267 -17.37 27.58 10.23
CA ASP A 267 -18.59 27.86 10.97
C ASP A 267 -18.49 27.35 12.41
N GLN A 268 -18.13 28.24 13.33
CA GLN A 268 -18.07 27.93 14.78
C GLN A 268 -19.45 27.65 15.41
N THR A 269 -20.54 27.84 14.66
CA THR A 269 -21.93 27.77 15.13
C THR A 269 -22.61 26.43 14.84
N SER A 270 -22.09 25.62 13.91
CA SER A 270 -22.68 24.32 13.56
C SER A 270 -22.19 23.22 14.52
N HIS A 271 -23.10 22.47 15.14
CA HIS A 271 -22.72 21.30 15.94
C HIS A 271 -22.12 20.20 15.05
N ASP A 272 -20.98 19.64 15.46
CA ASP A 272 -20.20 18.66 14.68
C ASP A 272 -20.97 17.39 14.28
N ASN A 273 -21.96 16.99 15.08
CA ASN A 273 -22.81 15.83 14.80
C ASN A 273 -23.73 16.08 13.59
N THR A 274 -24.11 17.33 13.33
CA THR A 274 -25.01 17.68 12.22
C THR A 274 -24.31 17.46 10.87
N LYS A 275 -23.05 17.91 10.73
CA LYS A 275 -22.25 17.77 9.50
C LYS A 275 -22.07 16.30 9.09
N THR A 276 -21.76 15.41 10.03
CA THR A 276 -21.61 13.98 9.70
C THR A 276 -22.92 13.31 9.37
N LEU A 277 -24.02 13.67 10.05
CA LEU A 277 -25.34 13.16 9.71
C LEU A 277 -25.75 13.59 8.29
N GLU A 278 -25.47 14.84 7.90
CA GLU A 278 -25.68 15.34 6.55
C GLU A 278 -24.85 14.57 5.51
N LEU A 279 -23.58 14.30 5.80
CA LEU A 279 -22.71 13.47 4.95
C LEU A 279 -23.24 12.05 4.77
N LYS A 280 -23.74 11.40 5.82
CA LYS A 280 -24.34 10.06 5.73
C LYS A 280 -25.63 10.06 4.89
N ASN A 281 -26.52 11.00 5.15
CA ASN A 281 -27.81 11.10 4.46
C ASN A 281 -27.63 11.43 2.97
N SER A 282 -26.72 12.35 2.65
CA SER A 282 -26.38 12.68 1.26
C SER A 282 -25.64 11.54 0.56
N LEU A 283 -24.78 10.79 1.26
CA LEU A 283 -24.13 9.62 0.70
C LEU A 283 -25.17 8.55 0.31
N ALA A 284 -26.14 8.26 1.18
CA ALA A 284 -27.24 7.35 0.87
C ALA A 284 -28.01 7.78 -0.39
N LYS A 285 -28.31 9.07 -0.53
CA LYS A 285 -28.97 9.63 -1.73
C LYS A 285 -28.09 9.53 -2.97
N THR A 286 -26.81 9.82 -2.85
CA THR A 286 -25.83 9.74 -3.95
C THR A 286 -25.70 8.30 -4.44
N LEU A 287 -25.68 7.33 -3.52
CA LEU A 287 -25.60 5.90 -3.84
C LEU A 287 -26.85 5.35 -4.55
N THR A 288 -28.00 6.04 -4.50
CA THR A 288 -29.14 5.67 -5.35
C THR A 288 -28.84 5.90 -6.84
N GLN A 289 -28.06 6.93 -7.17
CA GLN A 289 -27.64 7.20 -8.55
C GLN A 289 -26.32 6.49 -8.89
N TYR A 290 -25.42 6.36 -7.92
CA TYR A 290 -24.19 5.59 -7.97
C TYR A 290 -24.38 4.15 -7.46
N TYR A 291 -25.45 3.50 -7.89
CA TYR A 291 -25.89 2.20 -7.36
C TYR A 291 -24.81 1.10 -7.38
N PRO A 292 -23.89 1.00 -8.38
CA PRO A 292 -22.86 -0.03 -8.34
C PRO A 292 -21.89 0.14 -7.16
N PHE A 293 -21.71 1.35 -6.64
CA PHE A 293 -20.73 1.62 -5.60
C PHE A 293 -21.14 1.03 -4.24
N ALA A 294 -22.44 0.74 -4.05
CA ALA A 294 -22.99 0.07 -2.89
C ALA A 294 -23.06 -1.47 -3.03
N GLY A 295 -22.58 -2.02 -4.15
CA GLY A 295 -22.61 -3.44 -4.45
C GLY A 295 -21.40 -4.23 -3.95
N ARG A 296 -21.18 -5.39 -4.56
CA ARG A 296 -20.04 -6.28 -4.33
C ARG A 296 -19.38 -6.69 -5.65
N VAL A 297 -18.06 -6.81 -5.63
CA VAL A 297 -17.25 -7.17 -6.80
C VAL A 297 -16.35 -8.33 -6.43
N ALA A 298 -16.23 -9.34 -7.29
CA ALA A 298 -15.30 -10.44 -7.08
C ALA A 298 -13.86 -9.92 -6.95
N LYS A 299 -13.08 -10.50 -6.03
CA LYS A 299 -11.68 -10.12 -5.82
C LYS A 299 -10.75 -10.57 -6.94
N THR A 300 -11.14 -11.66 -7.60
CA THR A 300 -10.42 -12.31 -8.69
C THR A 300 -11.21 -12.15 -9.99
N ASP A 301 -10.56 -11.63 -11.03
CA ASP A 301 -11.09 -11.50 -12.39
C ASP A 301 -12.57 -11.02 -12.46
N PRO A 302 -12.91 -9.90 -11.81
CA PRO A 302 -14.30 -9.43 -11.79
C PRO A 302 -14.76 -9.03 -13.20
N THR A 303 -15.91 -9.54 -13.60
CA THR A 303 -16.57 -9.21 -14.89
C THR A 303 -17.81 -8.34 -14.70
N TYR A 304 -18.32 -8.21 -13.48
CA TYR A 304 -19.47 -7.36 -13.13
C TYR A 304 -19.43 -6.93 -11.67
N VAL A 305 -20.27 -5.97 -11.33
CA VAL A 305 -20.63 -5.57 -9.97
C VAL A 305 -22.03 -6.12 -9.65
N ASP A 306 -22.14 -6.92 -8.59
CA ASP A 306 -23.41 -7.30 -8.01
C ASP A 306 -23.99 -6.11 -7.25
N CYS A 307 -24.99 -5.44 -7.82
CA CYS A 307 -25.59 -4.22 -7.27
C CYS A 307 -26.66 -4.59 -6.21
N ASN A 308 -26.22 -5.32 -5.19
CA ASN A 308 -27.06 -5.95 -4.18
C ASN A 308 -27.49 -5.04 -3.02
N ASP A 309 -27.14 -3.75 -3.07
CA ASP A 309 -27.45 -2.75 -2.03
C ASP A 309 -26.94 -3.12 -0.63
N GLU A 310 -25.90 -3.95 -0.53
CA GLU A 310 -25.30 -4.24 0.77
C GLU A 310 -24.70 -3.00 1.43
N GLY A 311 -24.34 -1.98 0.65
CA GLY A 311 -23.94 -0.66 1.12
C GLY A 311 -22.43 -0.48 1.26
N VAL A 312 -22.08 0.73 1.69
CA VAL A 312 -20.72 1.28 1.75
C VAL A 312 -20.28 1.42 3.21
N THR A 313 -19.04 1.04 3.51
CA THR A 313 -18.48 1.25 4.85
C THR A 313 -18.20 2.75 5.07
N PHE A 314 -18.78 3.31 6.12
CA PHE A 314 -18.57 4.68 6.58
C PHE A 314 -17.95 4.68 7.98
N ILE A 315 -16.77 5.25 8.11
CA ILE A 315 -15.99 5.29 9.35
C ILE A 315 -15.96 6.73 9.87
N GLU A 316 -16.30 6.92 11.14
CA GLU A 316 -16.04 8.19 11.83
C GLU A 316 -14.80 8.05 12.70
N ALA A 317 -13.96 9.06 12.66
CA ALA A 317 -12.72 9.12 13.41
C ALA A 317 -12.48 10.52 13.98
N THR A 318 -11.60 10.60 14.97
CA THR A 318 -11.13 11.83 15.62
C THR A 318 -9.62 11.87 15.65
N ASN A 319 -9.04 13.05 15.57
CA ASN A 319 -7.62 13.31 15.63
C ASN A 319 -7.39 14.45 16.63
N ASP A 320 -6.54 14.20 17.62
CA ASP A 320 -6.37 15.07 18.79
C ASP A 320 -5.52 16.32 18.50
N ILE A 321 -4.98 16.48 17.28
CA ILE A 321 -4.28 17.70 16.87
C ILE A 321 -5.14 18.59 15.98
N SER A 322 -4.77 19.87 15.87
CA SER A 322 -5.45 20.80 14.97
C SER A 322 -5.19 20.41 13.50
N LEU A 323 -6.13 20.70 12.60
CA LEU A 323 -5.95 20.45 11.17
C LEU A 323 -4.74 21.21 10.62
N SER A 324 -4.52 22.45 11.08
CA SER A 324 -3.37 23.25 10.67
C SER A 324 -2.05 22.61 11.10
N ASP A 325 -1.95 22.15 12.36
CA ASP A 325 -0.75 21.46 12.84
C ASP A 325 -0.52 20.16 12.08
N PHE A 326 -1.59 19.39 11.79
CA PHE A 326 -1.50 18.17 11.02
C PHE A 326 -0.92 18.45 9.63
N LEU A 327 -1.52 19.37 8.87
CA LEU A 327 -1.06 19.68 7.51
C LEU A 327 0.36 20.26 7.46
N GLN A 328 0.83 20.91 8.52
CA GLN A 328 2.19 21.47 8.59
C GLN A 328 3.26 20.44 8.98
N ARG A 329 2.91 19.47 9.83
CA ARG A 329 3.88 18.55 10.44
C ARG A 329 3.87 17.15 9.85
N SER A 330 2.79 16.77 9.18
CA SER A 330 2.61 15.42 8.66
C SER A 330 3.47 15.16 7.42
N GLU A 331 4.11 14.00 7.41
CA GLU A 331 4.62 13.41 6.18
C GLU A 331 3.46 12.78 5.39
N HIS A 332 3.71 12.41 4.13
CA HIS A 332 2.66 11.86 3.28
C HIS A 332 2.11 10.52 3.82
N GLU A 333 2.95 9.73 4.48
CA GLU A 333 2.58 8.46 5.11
C GLU A 333 1.66 8.65 6.33
N ASP A 334 1.68 9.81 6.97
CA ASP A 334 0.78 10.14 8.08
C ASP A 334 -0.68 10.35 7.61
N LEU A 335 -0.90 10.47 6.29
CA LEU A 335 -2.22 10.46 5.70
C LEU A 335 -2.82 9.06 5.66
N ASP A 336 -2.00 8.00 5.63
CA ASP A 336 -2.48 6.63 5.43
C ASP A 336 -3.58 6.22 6.44
N PRO A 337 -3.47 6.54 7.74
CA PRO A 337 -4.49 6.20 8.72
C PRO A 337 -5.83 6.93 8.48
N LEU A 338 -5.86 8.04 7.73
CA LEU A 338 -7.10 8.78 7.47
C LEU A 338 -8.01 8.09 6.45
N PHE A 339 -7.53 7.04 5.77
CA PHE A 339 -8.31 6.27 4.81
C PHE A 339 -8.98 5.04 5.45
N PRO A 340 -10.17 4.65 4.94
CA PRO A 340 -10.91 3.50 5.46
C PRO A 340 -10.07 2.22 5.44
N ASP A 341 -9.90 1.61 6.62
CA ASP A 341 -9.18 0.34 6.79
C ASP A 341 -7.79 0.26 6.13
N GLY A 342 -7.14 1.42 5.90
CA GLY A 342 -5.86 1.48 5.21
C GLY A 342 -5.89 1.04 3.75
N LEU A 343 -7.05 1.13 3.07
CA LEU A 343 -7.25 0.76 1.67
C LEU A 343 -6.58 1.77 0.70
N ILE A 344 -5.25 1.78 0.65
CA ILE A 344 -4.45 2.75 -0.11
C ILE A 344 -3.60 1.99 -1.11
N TRP A 345 -4.06 1.96 -2.36
CA TRP A 345 -3.49 1.14 -3.43
C TRP A 345 -3.32 -0.33 -3.03
N PHE A 346 -4.21 -0.79 -2.15
CA PHE A 346 -4.16 -2.13 -1.60
C PHE A 346 -4.90 -3.10 -2.53
N ASP A 347 -4.30 -4.26 -2.81
CA ASP A 347 -4.93 -5.32 -3.60
C ASP A 347 -5.85 -6.16 -2.71
N PRO A 348 -7.18 -6.15 -2.95
CA PRO A 348 -8.12 -6.93 -2.16
C PRO A 348 -7.85 -8.44 -2.14
N TYR A 349 -7.16 -8.98 -3.15
CA TYR A 349 -6.76 -10.39 -3.20
C TYR A 349 -5.74 -10.75 -2.12
N ILE A 350 -4.87 -9.81 -1.75
CA ILE A 350 -3.82 -10.01 -0.72
C ILE A 350 -4.43 -9.97 0.69
N ARG A 351 -5.66 -9.47 0.84
CA ARG A 351 -6.38 -9.54 2.11
C ARG A 351 -6.73 -11.01 2.36
N GLY A 352 -6.18 -11.60 3.43
CA GLY A 352 -6.55 -12.94 3.89
C GLY A 352 -7.96 -13.03 4.50
N ASP A 353 -8.92 -12.25 4.02
CA ASP A 353 -10.33 -12.40 4.35
C ASP A 353 -10.97 -13.49 3.47
N THR A 354 -11.94 -14.20 4.05
CA THR A 354 -12.52 -15.40 3.46
C THR A 354 -13.65 -15.12 2.46
N GLU A 355 -14.09 -13.87 2.35
CA GLU A 355 -15.16 -13.48 1.43
C GLU A 355 -14.56 -13.20 0.05
N GLY A 356 -14.97 -13.94 -0.99
CA GLY A 356 -14.46 -13.79 -2.36
C GLY A 356 -14.81 -12.47 -3.06
N VAL A 357 -15.38 -11.51 -2.33
CA VAL A 357 -15.85 -10.21 -2.84
C VAL A 357 -15.28 -9.04 -2.04
N THR A 358 -15.29 -7.85 -2.66
CA THR A 358 -14.91 -6.58 -2.04
C THR A 358 -15.96 -5.51 -2.32
N CYS A 359 -16.05 -4.52 -1.44
CA CYS A 359 -16.90 -3.35 -1.65
C CYS A 359 -16.18 -2.33 -2.56
N PRO A 360 -16.83 -1.80 -3.60
CA PRO A 360 -16.21 -0.81 -4.47
C PRO A 360 -15.80 0.46 -3.76
N LEU A 361 -16.61 0.96 -2.82
CA LEU A 361 -16.39 2.25 -2.17
C LEU A 361 -16.26 2.06 -0.65
N ALA A 362 -15.37 2.83 -0.02
CA ALA A 362 -15.39 3.07 1.41
C ALA A 362 -15.10 4.55 1.70
N VAL A 363 -15.63 5.04 2.83
CA VAL A 363 -15.53 6.44 3.25
C VAL A 363 -15.10 6.54 4.70
N GLN A 364 -14.22 7.49 5.01
CA GLN A 364 -13.83 7.83 6.37
C GLN A 364 -13.87 9.35 6.55
N VAL A 365 -14.52 9.78 7.63
CA VAL A 365 -14.59 11.18 8.04
C VAL A 365 -13.82 11.33 9.35
N THR A 366 -12.73 12.09 9.32
CA THR A 366 -11.88 12.33 10.50
C THR A 366 -12.02 13.77 10.97
N ARG A 367 -12.46 13.97 12.21
CA ARG A 367 -12.53 15.29 12.86
C ARG A 367 -11.23 15.61 13.57
N PHE A 368 -10.76 16.86 13.46
CA PHE A 368 -9.57 17.37 14.15
C PHE A 368 -9.98 18.18 15.38
N ALA A 369 -9.06 18.34 16.34
CA ALA A 369 -9.32 19.07 17.60
C ALA A 369 -9.82 20.51 17.41
N CYS A 370 -9.49 21.16 16.28
CA CYS A 370 -9.97 22.51 15.95
C CYS A 370 -11.35 22.54 15.25
N GLY A 371 -12.04 21.39 15.15
CA GLY A 371 -13.29 21.23 14.40
C GLY A 371 -13.11 21.11 12.87
N GLY A 372 -11.86 21.12 12.39
CA GLY A 372 -11.57 20.83 10.98
C GLY A 372 -11.89 19.37 10.64
N VAL A 373 -12.14 19.06 9.38
CA VAL A 373 -12.54 17.72 8.94
C VAL A 373 -11.74 17.26 7.74
N ALA A 374 -11.31 16.00 7.75
CA ALA A 374 -10.88 15.29 6.55
C ALA A 374 -11.98 14.34 6.08
N VAL A 375 -12.33 14.40 4.80
CA VAL A 375 -13.23 13.46 4.13
C VAL A 375 -12.39 12.63 3.16
N ALA A 376 -12.21 11.35 3.47
CA ALA A 376 -11.46 10.40 2.68
C ALA A 376 -12.39 9.38 2.02
N SER A 377 -12.13 9.04 0.77
CA SER A 377 -12.82 8.00 0.02
C SER A 377 -11.83 7.10 -0.69
N THR A 378 -12.15 5.81 -0.78
CA THR A 378 -11.36 4.83 -1.54
C THR A 378 -12.26 4.11 -2.54
N LEU A 379 -11.97 4.22 -3.83
CA LEU A 379 -12.73 3.56 -4.91
C LEU A 379 -11.92 2.42 -5.52
N PHE A 380 -12.51 1.24 -5.62
CA PHE A 380 -11.90 0.10 -6.27
C PHE A 380 -11.69 0.39 -7.75
N HIS A 381 -10.44 0.38 -8.19
CA HIS A 381 -10.05 0.90 -9.50
C HIS A 381 -10.61 0.07 -10.66
N LYS A 382 -11.06 -1.17 -10.45
CA LYS A 382 -11.84 -1.93 -11.44
C LYS A 382 -13.20 -1.31 -11.76
N VAL A 383 -13.75 -0.43 -10.92
CA VAL A 383 -15.09 0.16 -11.10
C VAL A 383 -15.01 1.60 -11.63
N GLY A 384 -13.84 2.23 -11.57
CA GLY A 384 -13.66 3.59 -12.09
C GLY A 384 -12.22 4.09 -12.05
N ASP A 385 -11.91 4.97 -12.99
CA ASP A 385 -10.65 5.73 -13.02
C ASP A 385 -10.66 6.94 -12.05
N GLY A 386 -9.55 7.69 -12.04
CA GLY A 386 -9.44 8.92 -11.25
C GLY A 386 -10.56 9.93 -11.55
N ARG A 387 -10.96 10.09 -12.82
CA ARG A 387 -12.04 11.01 -13.20
C ARG A 387 -13.37 10.59 -12.59
N THR A 388 -13.67 9.29 -12.63
CA THR A 388 -14.84 8.69 -11.97
C THR A 388 -14.85 8.97 -10.47
N THR A 389 -13.71 8.80 -9.79
CA THR A 389 -13.58 9.10 -8.35
C THR A 389 -13.86 10.57 -8.04
N PHE A 390 -13.26 11.50 -8.80
CA PHE A 390 -13.52 12.94 -8.60
C PHE A 390 -14.97 13.32 -8.91
N ASN A 391 -15.56 12.79 -9.99
CA ASN A 391 -16.96 13.03 -10.31
C ASN A 391 -17.87 12.54 -9.18
N PHE A 392 -17.63 11.34 -8.63
CA PHE A 392 -18.41 10.81 -7.51
C PHE A 392 -18.33 11.73 -6.28
N VAL A 393 -17.14 12.14 -5.86
CA VAL A 393 -17.00 12.98 -4.65
C VAL A 393 -17.59 14.38 -4.86
N ASN A 394 -17.47 14.96 -6.06
CA ASN A 394 -18.14 16.22 -6.39
C ASN A 394 -19.66 16.07 -6.41
N HIS A 395 -20.20 15.03 -7.05
CA HIS A 395 -21.63 14.75 -7.04
C HIS A 395 -22.16 14.49 -5.62
N TRP A 396 -21.39 13.81 -4.77
CA TRP A 396 -21.74 13.63 -3.36
C TRP A 396 -21.83 14.99 -2.63
N ALA A 397 -20.87 15.87 -2.87
CA ALA A 397 -20.89 17.23 -2.35
C ALA A 397 -22.09 18.04 -2.88
N GLU A 398 -22.41 17.94 -4.17
CA GLU A 398 -23.58 18.57 -4.79
C GLU A 398 -24.91 18.08 -4.20
N VAL A 399 -25.07 16.77 -3.99
CA VAL A 399 -26.25 16.19 -3.33
C VAL A 399 -26.36 16.67 -1.88
N THR A 400 -25.23 16.83 -1.18
CA THR A 400 -25.21 17.40 0.17
C THR A 400 -25.69 18.85 0.16
N ALA A 401 -25.24 19.62 -0.83
CA ALA A 401 -25.70 20.98 -1.13
C ALA A 401 -27.10 21.03 -1.79
N LYS A 402 -27.85 19.91 -1.81
CA LYS A 402 -29.22 19.79 -2.35
C LYS A 402 -29.34 20.14 -3.83
N LYS A 403 -28.30 19.86 -4.63
CA LYS A 403 -28.30 19.97 -6.08
C LYS A 403 -28.55 18.61 -6.73
N ASP A 404 -29.12 18.64 -7.93
CA ASP A 404 -29.28 17.45 -8.76
C ASP A 404 -27.94 17.09 -9.43
N ILE A 405 -27.76 15.79 -9.68
CA ILE A 405 -26.56 15.24 -10.31
C ILE A 405 -26.97 14.33 -11.48
N ASN A 406 -26.04 14.05 -12.39
CA ASN A 406 -26.31 13.18 -13.54
C ASN A 406 -25.08 12.32 -13.90
N PRO A 407 -24.80 11.26 -13.13
CA PRO A 407 -23.76 10.30 -13.49
C PRO A 407 -24.17 9.50 -14.73
N HIS A 408 -23.25 9.33 -15.69
CA HIS A 408 -23.53 8.62 -16.93
C HIS A 408 -22.91 7.21 -16.89
N PHE A 409 -23.74 6.20 -16.59
CA PHE A 409 -23.30 4.81 -16.63
C PHE A 409 -23.33 4.27 -18.06
N LEU A 410 -22.22 3.66 -18.49
CA LEU A 410 -22.12 3.00 -19.77
C LEU A 410 -22.52 1.53 -19.61
N HIS A 411 -23.37 1.04 -20.51
CA HIS A 411 -23.84 -0.35 -20.47
C HIS A 411 -23.07 -1.20 -21.47
N TYR A 412 -22.42 -2.24 -20.98
CA TYR A 412 -21.63 -3.16 -21.79
C TYR A 412 -22.29 -4.55 -21.83
N PRO A 413 -22.16 -5.28 -22.95
CA PRO A 413 -22.45 -6.71 -22.95
C PRO A 413 -21.45 -7.42 -22.03
N THR A 414 -21.87 -8.52 -21.40
CA THR A 414 -20.96 -9.35 -20.61
C THR A 414 -19.90 -9.94 -21.55
N ARG A 415 -18.64 -9.53 -21.37
CA ARG A 415 -17.48 -10.06 -22.09
C ARG A 415 -16.51 -10.62 -21.06
N SER A 416 -16.11 -11.87 -21.22
CA SER A 416 -14.95 -12.41 -20.49
C SER A 416 -13.70 -12.09 -21.29
N THR A 417 -12.64 -11.72 -20.61
CA THR A 417 -11.31 -11.61 -21.20
C THR A 417 -10.46 -12.82 -20.85
N ASN A 418 -9.59 -13.23 -21.77
CA ASN A 418 -8.50 -14.18 -21.47
C ASN A 418 -7.26 -13.45 -20.94
N LEU A 419 -7.31 -12.12 -20.85
CA LEU A 419 -6.22 -11.31 -20.31
C LEU A 419 -6.19 -11.45 -18.78
N PRO A 420 -5.02 -11.68 -18.18
CA PRO A 420 -4.91 -11.85 -16.74
C PRO A 420 -5.28 -10.54 -16.02
N SER A 421 -5.93 -10.64 -14.85
CA SER A 421 -6.10 -9.46 -14.00
C SER A 421 -4.74 -8.89 -13.59
N VAL A 422 -4.65 -7.57 -13.66
CA VAL A 422 -3.49 -6.81 -13.21
C VAL A 422 -3.50 -6.73 -11.69
N HIS A 423 -2.90 -7.72 -11.05
CA HIS A 423 -2.60 -7.66 -9.62
C HIS A 423 -1.54 -6.59 -9.36
N SER A 424 -1.72 -5.79 -8.32
CA SER A 424 -0.76 -4.73 -8.00
C SER A 424 0.53 -5.33 -7.43
N ALA A 425 1.48 -5.68 -8.29
CA ALA A 425 2.80 -6.16 -7.89
C ALA A 425 3.71 -5.05 -7.31
N ARG A 426 3.31 -3.78 -7.44
CA ARG A 426 4.08 -2.61 -7.01
C ARG A 426 4.00 -2.39 -5.50
N SER A 427 4.75 -3.20 -4.77
CA SER A 427 4.91 -3.07 -3.32
C SER A 427 5.43 -1.68 -2.95
N ARG A 428 4.76 -1.03 -1.99
CA ARG A 428 5.24 0.22 -1.36
C ARG A 428 6.28 -0.05 -0.26
N VAL A 429 6.63 -1.31 0.00
CA VAL A 429 7.65 -1.67 0.99
C VAL A 429 8.99 -1.06 0.56
N GLY A 430 9.68 -0.40 1.51
CA GLY A 430 10.94 0.29 1.23
C GLY A 430 10.80 1.63 0.50
N CYS A 431 9.59 2.04 0.11
CA CYS A 431 9.33 3.29 -0.58
C CYS A 431 8.88 4.40 0.38
N VAL A 432 8.97 5.65 -0.09
CA VAL A 432 8.43 6.86 0.57
C VAL A 432 7.75 7.75 -0.47
N THR A 433 6.71 8.45 -0.04
CA THR A 433 5.97 9.40 -0.88
C THR A 433 6.30 10.83 -0.47
N ARG A 434 6.62 11.69 -1.45
CA ARG A 434 6.85 13.12 -1.23
C ARG A 434 6.12 13.95 -2.27
N SER A 435 5.71 15.14 -1.88
CA SER A 435 5.04 16.10 -2.75
C SER A 435 5.97 17.27 -3.05
N PHE A 436 6.03 17.65 -4.33
CA PHE A 436 6.80 18.79 -4.82
C PHE A 436 5.83 19.76 -5.49
N LEU A 437 5.87 21.03 -5.11
CA LEU A 437 5.03 22.07 -5.69
C LEU A 437 5.81 22.75 -6.81
N PHE A 438 5.20 22.93 -7.98
CA PHE A 438 5.80 23.63 -9.12
C PHE A 438 4.94 24.82 -9.50
N PRO A 439 5.29 26.05 -9.07
CA PRO A 439 4.52 27.26 -9.37
C PRO A 439 4.42 27.53 -10.88
N ASN A 440 3.38 28.24 -11.32
CA ASN A 440 3.17 28.50 -12.76
C ASN A 440 4.34 29.23 -13.42
N ARG A 441 4.98 30.15 -12.68
CA ARG A 441 6.19 30.84 -13.14
C ARG A 441 7.29 29.84 -13.50
N LYS A 442 7.57 28.88 -12.60
CA LYS A 442 8.60 27.87 -12.80
C LYS A 442 8.24 26.88 -13.90
N LEU A 443 6.97 26.52 -14.03
CA LEU A 443 6.50 25.69 -15.14
C LEU A 443 6.68 26.38 -16.49
N ASN A 444 6.52 27.71 -16.57
CA ASN A 444 6.78 28.47 -17.79
C ASN A 444 8.28 28.55 -18.11
N GLU A 445 9.13 28.76 -17.10
CA GLU A 445 10.59 28.67 -17.23
C GLU A 445 11.02 27.28 -17.75
N LEU A 446 10.43 26.21 -17.21
CA LEU A 446 10.69 24.82 -17.64
C LEU A 446 10.27 24.59 -19.10
N ARG A 447 9.09 25.07 -19.50
CA ARG A 447 8.62 24.96 -20.90
C ARG A 447 9.57 25.66 -21.87
N ALA A 448 10.02 26.87 -21.53
CA ALA A 448 10.99 27.60 -22.34
C ALA A 448 12.33 26.86 -22.43
N LYS A 449 12.82 26.30 -21.31
CA LYS A 449 14.03 25.47 -21.27
C LYS A 449 13.89 24.25 -22.20
N VAL A 450 12.78 23.52 -22.11
CA VAL A 450 12.51 22.36 -22.97
C VAL A 450 12.52 22.76 -24.45
N THR A 451 11.82 23.83 -24.82
CA THR A 451 11.84 24.31 -26.20
C THR A 451 13.26 24.64 -26.66
N ALA A 452 14.03 25.40 -25.89
CA ALA A 452 15.42 25.73 -26.23
C ALA A 452 16.30 24.49 -26.44
N MET A 453 16.25 23.52 -25.51
CA MET A 453 17.00 22.26 -25.61
C MET A 453 16.68 21.50 -26.90
N THR A 454 15.40 21.43 -27.28
CA THR A 454 14.97 20.69 -28.47
C THR A 454 15.28 21.42 -29.78
N VAL A 455 15.35 22.76 -29.77
CA VAL A 455 15.81 23.56 -30.91
C VAL A 455 17.30 23.33 -31.14
N GLU A 456 18.10 23.37 -30.08
CA GLU A 456 19.55 23.13 -30.12
C GLU A 456 19.87 21.71 -30.62
N SER A 457 19.05 20.70 -30.27
CA SER A 457 19.21 19.34 -30.75
C SER A 457 18.72 19.12 -32.20
N GLY A 458 18.22 20.16 -32.88
CA GLY A 458 17.71 20.07 -34.26
C GLY A 458 16.37 19.33 -34.41
N GLN A 459 15.66 19.06 -33.31
CA GLN A 459 14.38 18.34 -33.27
C GLN A 459 13.35 19.12 -32.42
N PRO A 460 12.89 20.29 -32.91
CA PRO A 460 12.20 21.26 -32.06
C PRO A 460 10.83 20.76 -31.57
N VAL A 461 10.63 20.82 -30.25
CA VAL A 461 9.32 20.70 -29.60
C VAL A 461 8.80 22.09 -29.29
N MET A 462 7.96 22.60 -30.18
CA MET A 462 7.31 23.90 -30.01
C MET A 462 6.16 23.81 -29.02
N ASP A 463 6.10 24.79 -28.12
CA ASP A 463 5.04 24.96 -27.12
C ASP A 463 4.70 23.68 -26.32
N PRO A 464 5.65 23.09 -25.58
CA PRO A 464 5.37 21.97 -24.68
C PRO A 464 4.32 22.40 -23.64
N THR A 465 3.32 21.56 -23.37
CA THR A 465 2.37 21.84 -22.28
C THR A 465 3.07 21.76 -20.93
N ARG A 466 2.52 22.42 -19.89
CA ARG A 466 3.06 22.35 -18.51
C ARG A 466 3.20 20.89 -18.02
N VAL A 467 2.23 20.03 -18.35
CA VAL A 467 2.24 18.61 -17.97
C VAL A 467 3.28 17.82 -18.77
N GLU A 468 3.44 18.08 -20.07
CA GLU A 468 4.48 17.42 -20.89
C GLU A 468 5.88 17.75 -20.35
N ALA A 469 6.17 19.03 -20.16
CA ALA A 469 7.48 19.48 -19.68
C ALA A 469 7.78 18.98 -18.26
N LEU A 470 6.79 19.05 -17.35
CA LEU A 470 6.97 18.56 -15.98
C LEU A 470 7.13 17.05 -15.92
N SER A 471 6.31 16.28 -16.66
CA SER A 471 6.43 14.81 -16.65
C SER A 471 7.79 14.36 -17.18
N TRP A 472 8.30 15.01 -18.23
CA TRP A 472 9.65 14.77 -18.72
C TRP A 472 10.72 15.06 -17.65
N LEU A 473 10.66 16.22 -17.00
CA LEU A 473 11.61 16.59 -15.94
C LEU A 473 11.60 15.55 -14.82
N LEU A 474 10.41 15.23 -14.29
CA LEU A 474 10.26 14.27 -13.20
C LEU A 474 10.79 12.88 -13.58
N HIS A 475 10.56 12.44 -14.83
CA HIS A 475 11.09 11.17 -15.32
C HIS A 475 12.61 11.18 -15.47
N SER A 476 13.16 12.19 -16.13
CA SER A 476 14.61 12.36 -16.28
C SER A 476 15.31 12.38 -14.92
N ARG A 477 14.75 13.09 -13.93
CA ARG A 477 15.34 13.19 -12.60
C ARG A 477 15.18 11.93 -11.76
N ALA A 478 14.03 11.24 -11.84
CA ALA A 478 13.85 9.95 -11.18
C ALA A 478 14.82 8.89 -11.73
N MET A 479 15.01 8.85 -13.05
CA MET A 479 15.98 7.97 -13.70
C MET A 479 17.42 8.31 -13.32
N ALA A 480 17.78 9.60 -13.25
CA ALA A 480 19.10 10.02 -12.76
C ALA A 480 19.33 9.59 -11.30
N ALA A 481 18.31 9.69 -10.44
CA ALA A 481 18.38 9.23 -9.06
C ALA A 481 18.58 7.71 -8.96
N ALA A 482 17.84 6.93 -9.76
CA ALA A 482 17.99 5.48 -9.86
C ALA A 482 19.39 5.08 -10.34
N THR A 483 19.90 5.72 -11.39
CA THR A 483 21.26 5.50 -11.92
C THR A 483 22.34 5.83 -10.88
N LYS A 484 22.17 6.91 -10.12
CA LYS A 484 23.12 7.28 -9.07
C LYS A 484 23.13 6.26 -7.92
N LYS A 485 21.96 5.74 -7.53
CA LYS A 485 21.83 4.68 -6.54
C LYS A 485 22.51 3.38 -7.01
N SER A 486 22.40 3.02 -8.28
CA SER A 486 23.08 1.85 -8.89
C SER A 486 24.55 2.11 -9.24
N SER A 487 25.22 3.00 -8.52
CA SER A 487 26.65 3.34 -8.71
C SER A 487 27.00 3.79 -10.15
N GLY A 488 26.07 4.48 -10.81
CA GLY A 488 26.24 4.99 -12.18
C GLY A 488 25.76 4.06 -13.28
N THR A 489 25.22 2.87 -12.95
CA THR A 489 24.71 1.94 -13.96
C THR A 489 23.30 2.32 -14.40
N PHE A 490 23.15 2.80 -15.63
CA PHE A 490 21.85 3.08 -16.21
C PHE A 490 21.05 1.80 -16.47
N LYS A 491 19.88 1.67 -15.84
CA LYS A 491 18.89 0.63 -16.17
C LYS A 491 17.71 1.30 -16.88
N GLY A 492 17.46 0.91 -18.12
CA GLY A 492 16.30 1.40 -18.88
C GLY A 492 14.98 1.11 -18.17
N SER A 493 14.04 2.04 -18.25
CA SER A 493 12.71 1.92 -17.66
C SER A 493 11.73 2.79 -18.45
N ASP A 494 10.59 2.21 -18.84
CA ASP A 494 9.59 2.91 -19.64
C ASP A 494 8.92 4.05 -18.84
N MET A 495 8.55 5.11 -19.55
CA MET A 495 7.68 6.17 -19.03
C MET A 495 6.24 5.89 -19.49
N VAL A 496 5.33 5.73 -18.53
CA VAL A 496 3.92 5.43 -18.79
C VAL A 496 3.05 6.61 -18.39
N PHE A 497 2.19 7.06 -19.31
CA PHE A 497 1.33 8.22 -19.11
C PHE A 497 -0.13 7.86 -19.44
N PRO A 498 -0.97 7.55 -18.42
CA PRO A 498 -2.40 7.34 -18.60
C PRO A 498 -3.10 8.63 -19.05
N VAL A 499 -3.97 8.55 -20.05
CA VAL A 499 -4.71 9.68 -20.62
C VAL A 499 -6.19 9.39 -20.67
N ASP A 500 -6.98 10.31 -20.12
CA ASP A 500 -8.44 10.29 -20.20
C ASP A 500 -8.91 10.37 -21.65
N ILE A 501 -9.64 9.36 -22.12
CA ILE A 501 -10.10 9.30 -23.51
C ILE A 501 -11.47 9.94 -23.74
N ARG A 502 -12.20 10.34 -22.68
CA ARG A 502 -13.57 10.89 -22.81
C ARG A 502 -13.65 12.05 -23.80
N GLY A 503 -12.64 12.93 -23.77
CA GLY A 503 -12.54 14.07 -24.68
C GLY A 503 -11.60 13.88 -25.88
N MET A 504 -11.05 12.67 -26.09
CA MET A 504 -10.05 12.41 -27.11
C MET A 504 -10.57 11.68 -28.35
N LEU A 505 -11.48 10.72 -28.17
CA LEU A 505 -12.05 9.94 -29.29
C LEU A 505 -12.82 10.84 -30.27
N VAL A 506 -13.07 10.34 -31.48
CA VAL A 506 -13.91 11.05 -32.48
C VAL A 506 -15.32 11.25 -31.92
N GLU A 507 -15.94 10.17 -31.44
CA GLU A 507 -17.16 10.21 -30.64
C GLU A 507 -16.82 10.46 -29.17
N LYS A 508 -17.07 11.68 -28.71
CA LYS A 508 -16.75 12.09 -27.34
C LYS A 508 -17.73 11.47 -26.35
N LEU A 509 -17.21 11.05 -25.21
CA LEU A 509 -18.00 10.59 -24.07
C LEU A 509 -18.31 11.76 -23.15
N ALA A 510 -19.41 11.66 -22.40
CA ALA A 510 -19.73 12.64 -21.37
C ALA A 510 -18.57 12.71 -20.34
N PRO A 511 -18.20 13.90 -19.84
CA PRO A 511 -17.21 14.03 -18.77
C PRO A 511 -17.62 13.32 -17.47
N THR A 512 -18.92 13.04 -17.29
CA THR A 512 -19.52 12.30 -16.18
C THR A 512 -19.65 10.80 -16.44
N SER A 513 -19.15 10.29 -17.58
CA SER A 513 -19.13 8.85 -17.87
C SER A 513 -18.33 8.08 -16.82
N ILE A 514 -18.95 7.04 -16.27
CA ILE A 514 -18.42 6.21 -15.18
C ILE A 514 -17.68 5.00 -15.75
N GLY A 515 -16.55 4.66 -15.13
CA GLY A 515 -15.71 3.50 -15.48
C GLY A 515 -14.26 3.88 -15.73
N ASN A 516 -13.44 2.92 -16.13
CA ASN A 516 -12.08 3.16 -16.59
C ASN A 516 -12.10 3.56 -18.06
N LEU A 517 -11.95 4.87 -18.32
CA LEU A 517 -11.95 5.43 -19.66
C LEU A 517 -10.63 6.17 -19.87
N PHE A 518 -9.54 5.39 -19.92
CA PHE A 518 -8.21 5.89 -20.22
C PHE A 518 -7.44 4.93 -21.12
N LEU A 519 -6.47 5.48 -21.86
CA LEU A 519 -5.44 4.73 -22.58
C LEU A 519 -4.06 5.13 -22.04
N ALA A 520 -3.13 4.19 -22.00
CA ALA A 520 -1.77 4.47 -21.57
C ALA A 520 -0.87 4.75 -22.78
N ILE A 521 -0.11 5.84 -22.70
CA ILE A 521 1.02 6.09 -23.59
C ILE A 521 2.25 5.46 -22.94
N GLU A 522 2.96 4.61 -23.67
CA GLU A 522 4.19 3.97 -23.20
C GLU A 522 5.37 4.50 -24.04
N CYS A 523 6.26 5.26 -23.41
CA CYS A 523 7.48 5.77 -24.04
C CYS A 523 8.66 4.91 -23.58
N ARG A 524 9.28 4.20 -24.52
CA ARG A 524 10.39 3.30 -24.23
C ARG A 524 11.69 4.07 -23.99
N VAL A 525 12.36 3.80 -22.87
CA VAL A 525 13.66 4.41 -22.53
C VAL A 525 14.68 3.33 -22.22
N THR A 526 15.48 2.96 -23.21
CA THR A 526 16.52 1.92 -23.10
C THR A 526 17.92 2.48 -22.83
N SER A 527 18.13 3.78 -23.03
CA SER A 527 19.40 4.48 -22.88
C SER A 527 19.18 5.91 -22.39
N GLU A 528 20.25 6.57 -21.94
CA GLU A 528 20.20 7.98 -21.51
C GLU A 528 19.70 8.92 -22.62
N SER A 529 20.07 8.67 -23.88
CA SER A 529 19.55 9.43 -25.03
C SER A 529 18.03 9.35 -25.14
N GLY A 530 17.42 8.23 -24.72
CA GLY A 530 15.96 8.09 -24.69
C GLY A 530 15.26 9.03 -23.70
N LEU A 531 16.00 9.69 -22.79
CA LEU A 531 15.48 10.71 -21.89
C LEU A 531 15.42 12.10 -22.51
N GLU A 532 15.84 12.27 -23.77
CA GLU A 532 15.75 13.58 -24.43
C GLU A 532 14.28 14.03 -24.55
N PRO A 533 14.00 15.32 -24.31
CA PRO A 533 12.63 15.83 -24.27
C PRO A 533 11.91 15.66 -25.62
N HIS A 534 12.61 15.75 -26.75
CA HIS A 534 11.97 15.58 -28.05
C HIS A 534 11.54 14.13 -28.34
N ILE A 535 12.23 13.14 -27.77
CA ILE A 535 11.86 11.72 -27.90
C ILE A 535 10.62 11.44 -27.05
N THR A 536 10.68 11.77 -25.76
CA THR A 536 9.58 11.48 -24.81
C THR A 536 8.32 12.29 -25.13
N ILE A 537 8.43 13.61 -25.28
CA ILE A 537 7.28 14.48 -25.59
C ILE A 537 6.78 14.23 -27.02
N GLY A 538 7.69 13.95 -27.96
CA GLY A 538 7.33 13.58 -29.33
C GLY A 538 6.45 12.33 -29.38
N GLU A 539 6.84 11.26 -28.68
CA GLU A 539 6.04 10.04 -28.61
C GLU A 539 4.70 10.26 -27.89
N MET A 540 4.67 11.06 -26.81
CA MET A 540 3.41 11.46 -26.19
C MET A 540 2.45 12.15 -27.16
N ARG A 541 2.96 13.11 -27.96
CA ARG A 541 2.13 13.85 -28.93
C ARG A 541 1.64 12.95 -30.06
N LYS A 542 2.51 12.09 -30.57
CA LYS A 542 2.19 11.09 -31.60
C LYS A 542 1.08 10.15 -31.13
N MET A 543 1.22 9.58 -29.94
CA MET A 543 0.21 8.66 -29.40
C MET A 543 -1.11 9.37 -29.08
N LYS A 544 -1.07 10.60 -28.54
CA LYS A 544 -2.29 11.42 -28.39
C LYS A 544 -2.99 11.69 -29.71
N ALA A 545 -2.23 11.91 -30.80
CA ALA A 545 -2.81 12.07 -32.13
C ALA A 545 -3.44 10.77 -32.63
N ALA A 546 -2.79 9.62 -32.42
CA ALA A 546 -3.35 8.31 -32.78
C ALA A 546 -4.66 8.02 -32.04
N PHE A 547 -4.74 8.32 -30.74
CA PHE A 547 -5.97 8.14 -29.95
C PHE A 547 -7.14 9.00 -30.46
N ARG A 548 -6.85 10.18 -31.02
CA ARG A 548 -7.88 11.05 -31.63
C ARG A 548 -8.46 10.53 -32.94
N SER A 549 -7.80 9.56 -33.55
CA SER A 549 -8.27 8.88 -34.76
C SER A 549 -9.14 7.66 -34.44
N ILE A 550 -9.24 7.26 -33.16
CA ILE A 550 -10.09 6.12 -32.78
C ILE A 550 -11.56 6.58 -32.80
N PRO A 551 -12.45 5.90 -33.55
CA PRO A 551 -13.82 6.37 -33.76
C PRO A 551 -14.62 6.50 -32.46
N ASN A 552 -14.60 5.47 -31.62
CA ASN A 552 -15.44 5.36 -30.43
C ASN A 552 -14.87 4.32 -29.47
N LEU A 553 -15.59 4.05 -28.38
CA LEU A 553 -15.15 3.13 -27.34
C LEU A 553 -15.05 1.69 -27.84
N GLU A 554 -15.89 1.25 -28.78
CA GLU A 554 -15.78 -0.10 -29.36
C GLU A 554 -14.46 -0.28 -30.10
N GLY A 555 -14.03 0.73 -30.86
CA GLY A 555 -12.70 0.72 -31.50
C GLY A 555 -11.54 0.64 -30.50
N VAL A 556 -11.71 1.18 -29.28
CA VAL A 556 -10.74 0.96 -28.20
C VAL A 556 -10.77 -0.48 -27.70
N MET A 557 -11.96 -1.04 -27.50
CA MET A 557 -12.12 -2.43 -27.05
C MET A 557 -11.55 -3.43 -28.05
N ASP A 558 -11.70 -3.18 -29.36
CA ASP A 558 -11.15 -4.02 -30.42
C ASP A 558 -9.61 -4.09 -30.38
N ILE A 559 -8.94 -2.96 -30.10
CA ILE A 559 -7.48 -2.91 -29.96
C ILE A 559 -7.01 -3.86 -28.84
N PHE A 560 -7.69 -3.86 -27.69
CA PHE A 560 -7.34 -4.75 -26.58
C PHE A 560 -7.83 -6.20 -26.80
N GLY A 561 -8.98 -6.39 -27.46
CA GLY A 561 -9.54 -7.70 -27.77
C GLY A 561 -8.69 -8.50 -28.76
N GLN A 562 -7.94 -7.82 -29.63
CA GLN A 562 -6.99 -8.43 -30.57
C GLN A 562 -5.60 -8.69 -29.95
N MET A 563 -5.35 -8.24 -28.73
CA MET A 563 -4.06 -8.43 -28.06
C MET A 563 -3.86 -9.90 -27.68
N SER A 564 -2.73 -10.49 -28.06
CA SER A 564 -2.39 -11.84 -27.62
C SER A 564 -2.08 -11.87 -26.13
N LEU A 565 -2.28 -13.02 -25.50
CA LEU A 565 -1.93 -13.24 -24.09
C LEU A 565 -0.44 -12.98 -23.83
N GLU A 566 0.43 -13.37 -24.76
CA GLU A 566 1.88 -13.15 -24.68
C GLU A 566 2.22 -11.65 -24.65
N THR A 567 1.66 -10.88 -25.60
CA THR A 567 1.85 -9.43 -25.65
C THR A 567 1.35 -8.75 -24.38
N ALA A 568 0.21 -9.19 -23.85
CA ALA A 568 -0.33 -8.67 -22.61
C ALA A 568 0.57 -8.96 -21.40
N LEU A 569 1.07 -10.20 -21.28
CA LEU A 569 2.00 -10.58 -20.20
C LEU A 569 3.31 -9.81 -20.26
N GLU A 570 3.86 -9.59 -21.46
CA GLU A 570 5.04 -8.75 -21.65
C GLU A 570 4.78 -7.29 -21.27
N ALA A 571 3.63 -6.74 -21.66
CA ALA A 571 3.25 -5.38 -21.27
C ALA A 571 3.11 -5.23 -19.75
N LEU A 572 2.58 -6.25 -19.06
CA LEU A 572 2.49 -6.26 -17.60
C LEU A 572 3.85 -6.28 -16.92
N LYS A 573 4.76 -7.17 -17.35
CA LYS A 573 6.13 -7.23 -16.82
C LYS A 573 6.85 -5.89 -17.00
N ARG A 574 6.74 -5.28 -18.18
CA ARG A 574 7.34 -3.95 -18.44
C ARG A 574 6.70 -2.88 -17.56
N ARG A 575 5.38 -2.92 -17.40
CA ARG A 575 4.69 -1.98 -16.53
C ARG A 575 5.19 -2.07 -15.10
N ASP A 576 5.48 -3.24 -14.53
CA ASP A 576 5.97 -3.31 -13.14
C ASP A 576 7.30 -2.58 -12.91
N GLU A 577 8.17 -2.49 -13.93
CA GLU A 577 9.45 -1.77 -13.83
C GLU A 577 9.38 -0.29 -14.29
N SER A 578 8.23 0.17 -14.79
CA SER A 578 8.05 1.49 -15.40
C SER A 578 7.70 2.61 -14.41
N TYR A 579 8.00 3.86 -14.79
CA TYR A 579 7.55 5.05 -14.09
C TYR A 579 6.21 5.54 -14.63
N ILE A 580 5.19 5.64 -13.78
CA ILE A 580 3.85 6.11 -14.14
C ILE A 580 3.68 7.58 -13.76
N TYR A 581 3.16 8.38 -14.68
CA TYR A 581 2.82 9.79 -14.46
C TYR A 581 1.34 10.00 -14.79
N SER A 582 0.51 10.09 -13.75
CA SER A 582 -0.94 10.26 -13.89
C SER A 582 -1.32 11.72 -13.64
N SER A 583 -1.83 12.39 -14.68
CA SER A 583 -2.25 13.79 -14.59
C SER A 583 -3.74 13.93 -14.28
N MET A 584 -4.03 14.57 -13.15
CA MET A 584 -5.37 14.96 -12.69
C MET A 584 -5.56 16.49 -12.69
N CYS A 585 -4.66 17.24 -13.33
CA CYS A 585 -4.65 18.71 -13.32
C CYS A 585 -5.92 19.36 -13.90
N TRP A 586 -6.66 18.64 -14.74
CA TRP A 586 -7.92 19.12 -15.36
C TRP A 586 -9.18 18.58 -14.68
N PHE A 587 -9.01 17.87 -13.56
CA PHE A 587 -10.15 17.37 -12.80
C PHE A 587 -10.67 18.47 -11.87
N PRO A 588 -11.97 18.48 -11.55
CA PRO A 588 -12.58 19.42 -10.60
C PRO A 588 -12.15 19.09 -9.16
N THR A 589 -10.85 19.24 -8.88
CA THR A 589 -10.21 18.75 -7.65
C THR A 589 -10.63 19.55 -6.42
N TYR A 590 -10.69 20.89 -6.53
CA TYR A 590 -11.04 21.80 -5.44
C TYR A 590 -12.49 22.30 -5.47
N ASP A 591 -13.35 21.72 -6.32
CA ASP A 591 -14.77 22.09 -6.42
C ASP A 591 -15.69 21.32 -5.47
N ILE A 592 -15.11 20.42 -4.67
CA ILE A 592 -15.82 19.59 -3.70
C ILE A 592 -16.32 20.48 -2.55
N ASP A 593 -17.56 20.95 -2.62
CA ASP A 593 -18.18 21.79 -1.59
C ASP A 593 -19.45 21.14 -1.06
N PHE A 594 -19.38 20.57 0.14
CA PHE A 594 -20.51 19.92 0.81
C PHE A 594 -21.54 20.91 1.38
N GLY A 595 -21.35 22.23 1.18
CA GLY A 595 -22.19 23.30 1.73
C GLY A 595 -21.53 24.09 2.86
N TRP A 596 -20.33 23.69 3.27
CA TRP A 596 -19.50 24.32 4.31
C TRP A 596 -18.23 25.00 3.76
N GLY A 597 -18.15 25.16 2.43
CA GLY A 597 -17.01 25.75 1.74
C GLY A 597 -16.05 24.72 1.13
N LYS A 598 -15.16 25.23 0.27
CA LYS A 598 -14.17 24.44 -0.47
C LYS A 598 -13.02 23.94 0.42
N PRO A 599 -12.38 22.81 0.07
CA PRO A 599 -11.28 22.25 0.85
C PRO A 599 -10.02 23.14 0.81
N VAL A 600 -9.27 23.14 1.90
CA VAL A 600 -7.95 23.79 2.00
C VAL A 600 -6.82 22.97 1.40
N LYS A 601 -7.01 21.65 1.26
CA LYS A 601 -6.12 20.75 0.54
C LYS A 601 -6.92 19.56 0.00
N VAL A 602 -6.62 19.15 -1.22
CA VAL A 602 -7.08 17.89 -1.80
C VAL A 602 -5.86 17.14 -2.30
N THR A 603 -5.73 15.89 -1.91
CA THR A 603 -4.60 15.04 -2.32
C THR A 603 -5.06 13.61 -2.41
N VAL A 604 -4.23 12.76 -3.01
CA VAL A 604 -4.36 11.31 -2.90
C VAL A 604 -3.64 10.82 -1.65
N GLY A 605 -3.98 9.61 -1.19
CA GLY A 605 -3.10 8.86 -0.27
C GLY A 605 -1.75 8.59 -0.94
N GLY A 606 -0.76 8.03 -0.23
CA GLY A 606 0.55 7.75 -0.85
C GLY A 606 0.40 6.94 -2.14
N THR A 607 1.36 6.95 -3.06
CA THR A 607 1.21 6.27 -4.38
C THR A 607 1.92 4.92 -4.42
N MET A 608 1.63 4.11 -5.46
CA MET A 608 2.38 2.88 -5.75
C MET A 608 3.85 3.20 -6.07
N LYS A 609 4.76 2.24 -5.89
CA LYS A 609 6.17 2.39 -6.30
C LYS A 609 6.27 2.90 -7.74
N ASN A 610 7.15 3.88 -7.97
CA ASN A 610 7.41 4.53 -9.25
C ASN A 610 6.17 5.20 -9.87
N ALA A 611 5.15 5.53 -9.08
CA ALA A 611 3.97 6.25 -9.55
C ALA A 611 3.97 7.70 -9.05
N THR A 612 3.62 8.61 -9.95
CA THR A 612 3.51 10.04 -9.72
C THR A 612 2.11 10.53 -10.04
N GLY A 613 1.46 11.21 -9.09
CA GLY A 613 0.21 11.92 -9.31
C GLY A 613 0.46 13.42 -9.51
N LEU A 614 -0.03 13.99 -10.60
CA LEU A 614 0.06 15.44 -10.87
C LEU A 614 -1.30 16.10 -10.66
N MET A 615 -1.42 16.95 -9.66
CA MET A 615 -2.66 17.65 -9.32
C MET A 615 -2.48 19.16 -9.44
N ALA A 616 -3.55 19.87 -9.82
CA ALA A 616 -3.52 21.33 -9.79
C ALA A 616 -3.29 21.80 -8.34
N ALA A 617 -2.39 22.76 -8.16
CA ALA A 617 -2.19 23.38 -6.85
C ALA A 617 -3.44 24.18 -6.45
N ARG A 618 -3.64 24.35 -5.13
CA ARG A 618 -4.73 25.18 -4.63
C ARG A 618 -4.65 26.59 -5.22
N GLY A 619 -5.80 27.13 -5.63
CA GLY A 619 -5.86 28.45 -6.28
C GLY A 619 -5.39 28.47 -7.73
N GLY A 620 -5.01 27.31 -8.29
CA GLY A 620 -4.59 27.19 -9.69
C GLY A 620 -3.16 27.65 -9.99
N ASP A 621 -2.38 28.01 -8.95
CA ASP A 621 -1.00 28.43 -9.13
C ASP A 621 -0.02 27.25 -9.13
N GLY A 622 0.02 26.54 -10.25
CA GLY A 622 0.99 25.47 -10.49
C GLY A 622 0.45 24.06 -10.32
N ILE A 623 1.37 23.12 -10.15
CA ILE A 623 1.10 21.68 -10.07
C ILE A 623 1.79 21.12 -8.82
N GLU A 624 1.06 20.39 -7.98
CA GLU A 624 1.62 19.54 -6.93
C GLU A 624 1.86 18.14 -7.52
N ALA A 625 3.11 17.67 -7.50
CA ALA A 625 3.50 16.35 -7.94
C ALA A 625 3.78 15.46 -6.73
N THR A 626 2.94 14.46 -6.49
CA THR A 626 3.09 13.46 -5.43
C THR A 626 3.76 12.23 -6.00
N MET A 627 5.00 11.97 -5.59
CA MET A 627 5.86 10.91 -6.13
C MET A 627 6.18 9.86 -5.06
N CYS A 628 6.09 8.57 -5.41
CA CYS A 628 6.55 7.47 -4.56
C CYS A 628 7.72 6.73 -5.21
N LEU A 629 8.84 6.72 -4.52
CA LEU A 629 10.10 6.09 -4.95
C LEU A 629 10.72 5.31 -3.80
N GLU A 630 11.73 4.51 -4.07
CA GLU A 630 12.52 3.91 -3.01
C GLU A 630 13.20 4.99 -2.15
N LYS A 631 13.38 4.72 -0.85
CA LYS A 631 13.91 5.70 0.12
C LYS A 631 15.20 6.38 -0.32
N GLU A 632 16.13 5.61 -0.87
CA GLU A 632 17.42 6.12 -1.33
C GLU A 632 17.29 6.99 -2.59
N GLU A 633 16.46 6.58 -3.55
CA GLU A 633 16.17 7.34 -4.78
C GLU A 633 15.48 8.66 -4.43
N MET A 634 14.48 8.63 -3.55
CA MET A 634 13.81 9.84 -3.08
C MET A 634 14.77 10.78 -2.37
N LYS A 635 15.69 10.26 -1.54
CA LYS A 635 16.70 11.09 -0.87
C LYS A 635 17.61 11.78 -1.87
N ILE A 636 18.01 11.10 -2.94
CA ILE A 636 18.80 11.70 -4.02
C ILE A 636 17.97 12.78 -4.73
N LEU A 637 16.73 12.46 -5.10
CA LEU A 637 15.83 13.34 -5.83
C LEU A 637 15.50 14.63 -5.05
N GLN A 638 15.27 14.53 -3.74
CA GLN A 638 15.01 15.68 -2.87
C GLN A 638 16.18 16.66 -2.77
N ASN A 639 17.40 16.24 -3.14
CA ASN A 639 18.59 17.08 -3.18
C ASN A 639 19.05 17.38 -4.61
N ASP A 640 18.24 17.04 -5.63
CA ASP A 640 18.58 17.25 -7.03
C ASP A 640 18.44 18.73 -7.41
N PRO A 641 19.53 19.43 -7.75
CA PRO A 641 19.48 20.88 -8.01
C PRO A 641 18.72 21.21 -9.29
N GLU A 642 18.64 20.30 -10.26
CA GLU A 642 17.91 20.53 -11.51
C GLU A 642 16.40 20.43 -11.30
N LEU A 643 15.94 19.54 -10.43
CA LEU A 643 14.54 19.48 -9.99
C LEU A 643 14.18 20.72 -9.19
N LEU A 644 14.97 21.01 -8.15
CA LEU A 644 14.69 22.09 -7.19
C LEU A 644 14.73 23.48 -7.82
N ALA A 645 15.39 23.65 -8.97
CA ALA A 645 15.36 24.91 -9.72
C ALA A 645 13.94 25.32 -10.17
N PHE A 646 12.99 24.38 -10.19
CA PHE A 646 11.61 24.58 -10.63
C PHE A 646 10.56 24.39 -9.51
N CYS A 647 10.97 24.05 -8.30
CA CYS A 647 10.08 23.93 -7.14
C CYS A 647 9.80 25.27 -6.45
#